data_AF-A0A396S2N0-F1
#
_entry.id   AF-A0A396S2N0-F1
#
_cell.length_a   1.000
_cell.length_b   1.000
_cell.length_c   1.000
_cell.angle_alpha   90.00
_cell.angle_beta   90.00
_cell.angle_gamma   90.00
#
_symmetry.space_group_name_H-M   'P 1'
#
loop_
_entity.id
_entity.type
_entity.pdbx_description
1 polymer ?
#
loop_
_entity_poly.entity_id
_entity_poly.type
_entity_poly.pdbx_seq_one_letter_code
_entity_poly.pdbx_strand_id
1 'polypeptide(L)'
;MRGKLYPVVLLVALLFSFIHINPVSAAPKLEVKAEAGISNKVKYNTPLPLKMTITNNGSAFSGDLVIDAAESYAMGSGLVYPLDIAEGETKTLQLYLNGLTDQYLYNNQQRNMFYFYEGGIEEGELVAYKGAKVVRPQFYEPTGTFIYTLTENSDRLSAFQKLRQYASGNVEVFHVNQLKDFQFPTEAKGLGMANVIAVDEVSLTDYSEQQQQALYNWVNQGGTLLIGASDQVEATAGIFKEYLPLMLSSEKVRVSKEYLTKSTADGNFTEDIQVYKAQAKEDSVRLLADGNSILAASQSLSSGQVVQTTFSLGDQPLSSMDGYAKLIAAMLDLKSINQNNSFGMHYGSVNDYLPNEVGNINELFPSFEVKTTALIVTVIIYIILVGPLLYFILKRMDKREHAWWIIPLLSIALSVGMFMFGAKDRLMQSQIQQSAFYKVEGENLTGHYVESILTNRGGDFIFEMDENTTAVASNNSYSYSNPADTVLHEKTYVTDHASGSAIHFRNLNYWSVQSMVGQTTIENAGKMDIQLTLKDGEIEGAITNHFPFKLNDVAILSGSKEIELGDIEANGTLQVSKEIKNSVLLSPAISNYAYTQPQSKKDLMPVRLEKLKYGAIGLSQDEKAPVIAAWTDKALVGIELDGSAEVSPLAYIVQSFDPTIELTGEFTLNHETLESSLDPTSGSGYMELINEAANEWYLDNGEYDLSVWVPDELLEDTAWTEVSLSNRAANFLEVAIWNWSTSAYEEMQESSATYSENLKQYISPEGQLKMRIRKKDDMGTPVKMPNIEVKGVAGP
;
A
#
# COMPACT_ATOMS: atom_id res chain seq x y z
N MET A 1 76.39 15.33 -49.02
CA MET A 1 75.12 15.28 -48.26
C MET A 1 74.60 13.84 -48.14
N ARG A 2 75.19 12.98 -47.28
CA ARG A 2 74.70 11.60 -47.05
C ARG A 2 74.85 11.08 -45.60
N GLY A 3 75.38 11.89 -44.67
CA GLY A 3 75.70 11.45 -43.30
C GLY A 3 74.81 12.00 -42.17
N LYS A 4 73.79 12.83 -42.47
CA LYS A 4 72.92 13.43 -41.44
C LYS A 4 71.48 12.88 -41.42
N LEU A 5 71.13 11.95 -42.31
CA LEU A 5 69.77 11.40 -42.39
C LEU A 5 69.54 10.25 -41.39
N TYR A 6 70.58 9.47 -41.08
CA TYR A 6 70.48 8.32 -40.17
C TYR A 6 70.04 8.64 -38.74
N PRO A 7 70.55 9.68 -38.05
CA PRO A 7 70.11 9.97 -36.69
C PRO A 7 68.65 10.47 -36.65
N VAL A 8 68.17 11.14 -37.69
CA VAL A 8 66.78 11.63 -37.78
C VAL A 8 65.81 10.47 -38.00
N VAL A 9 66.16 9.52 -38.88
CA VAL A 9 65.33 8.31 -39.10
C VAL A 9 65.28 7.45 -37.85
N LEU A 10 66.38 7.33 -37.11
CA LEU A 10 66.42 6.55 -35.87
C LEU A 10 65.63 7.22 -34.74
N LEU A 11 65.65 8.56 -34.64
CA LEU A 11 64.86 9.32 -33.68
C LEU A 11 63.35 9.23 -33.98
N VAL A 12 62.97 9.27 -35.25
CA VAL A 12 61.57 9.08 -35.69
C VAL A 12 61.10 7.66 -35.40
N ALA A 13 61.92 6.63 -35.69
CA ALA A 13 61.58 5.25 -35.35
C ALA A 13 61.44 5.02 -33.84
N LEU A 14 62.29 5.68 -33.02
CA LEU A 14 62.20 5.63 -31.56
C LEU A 14 60.92 6.32 -31.05
N LEU A 15 60.53 7.46 -31.64
CA LEU A 15 59.27 8.16 -31.35
C LEU A 15 58.05 7.31 -31.71
N PHE A 16 58.07 6.57 -32.83
CA PHE A 16 57.01 5.63 -33.19
C PHE A 16 56.95 4.39 -32.28
N SER A 17 58.07 3.97 -31.67
CA SER A 17 58.07 2.84 -30.72
C SER A 17 57.46 3.15 -29.34
N PHE A 18 57.23 4.44 -29.04
CA PHE A 18 56.46 4.88 -27.86
C PHE A 18 54.98 5.18 -28.18
N ILE A 19 54.55 5.01 -29.44
CA ILE A 19 53.13 5.05 -29.79
C ILE A 19 52.58 3.66 -29.51
N HIS A 20 52.08 3.46 -28.30
CA HIS A 20 51.18 2.34 -28.02
C HIS A 20 49.93 2.53 -28.88
N ILE A 21 49.88 1.85 -30.03
CA ILE A 21 48.65 1.65 -30.78
C ILE A 21 47.83 0.65 -29.95
N ASN A 22 47.08 1.16 -28.97
CA ASN A 22 46.01 0.36 -28.39
C ASN A 22 45.08 0.00 -29.55
N PRO A 23 44.74 -1.28 -29.77
CA PRO A 23 43.70 -1.62 -30.71
C PRO A 23 42.46 -0.85 -30.26
N VAL A 24 42.01 0.11 -31.06
CA VAL A 24 40.72 0.77 -30.85
C VAL A 24 39.70 -0.33 -31.11
N SER A 25 39.35 -1.06 -30.05
CA SER A 25 38.17 -1.91 -30.05
C SER A 25 36.99 -0.99 -30.38
N ALA A 26 36.18 -1.38 -31.37
CA ALA A 26 35.03 -0.58 -31.73
C ALA A 26 34.07 -0.57 -30.54
N ALA A 27 33.83 0.59 -29.91
CA ALA A 27 32.98 0.72 -28.73
C ALA A 27 31.65 -0.05 -28.87
N PRO A 28 31.06 -0.53 -27.76
CA PRO A 28 29.80 -1.25 -27.78
C PRO A 28 28.72 -0.47 -28.54
N LYS A 29 27.90 -1.16 -29.34
CA LYS A 29 26.81 -0.54 -30.11
C LYS A 29 25.49 -1.20 -29.77
N LEU A 30 24.91 -0.73 -28.68
CA LEU A 30 23.67 -1.28 -28.15
C LEU A 30 22.44 -0.73 -28.89
N GLU A 31 21.52 -1.61 -29.23
CA GLU A 31 20.17 -1.31 -29.70
C GLU A 31 19.15 -1.87 -28.73
N VAL A 32 18.26 -1.01 -28.22
CA VAL A 32 17.34 -1.32 -27.13
C VAL A 32 15.89 -1.25 -27.60
N LYS A 33 15.11 -2.27 -27.26
CA LYS A 33 13.65 -2.27 -27.33
C LYS A 33 13.12 -2.55 -25.92
N ALA A 34 12.08 -1.84 -25.50
CA ALA A 34 11.49 -2.00 -24.18
C ALA A 34 9.96 -1.87 -24.24
N GLU A 35 9.27 -2.67 -23.44
CA GLU A 35 7.82 -2.63 -23.23
C GLU A 35 7.54 -2.81 -21.74
N ALA A 36 6.63 -2.00 -21.19
CA ALA A 36 6.26 -2.03 -19.79
C ALA A 36 4.79 -2.44 -19.62
N GLY A 37 4.54 -3.28 -18.62
CA GLY A 37 3.23 -3.82 -18.30
C GLY A 37 2.81 -4.98 -19.20
N ILE A 38 1.50 -5.20 -19.30
CA ILE A 38 0.90 -6.24 -20.15
C ILE A 38 0.20 -5.55 -21.31
N SER A 39 0.60 -5.90 -22.54
CA SER A 39 0.08 -5.26 -23.75
C SER A 39 0.22 -3.72 -23.71
N ASN A 40 1.36 -3.23 -23.22
CA ASN A 40 1.67 -1.82 -23.00
C ASN A 40 0.65 -1.06 -22.10
N LYS A 41 0.01 -1.74 -21.13
CA LYS A 41 -0.88 -1.15 -20.11
C LYS A 41 -0.31 -1.37 -18.71
N VAL A 42 -0.36 -0.32 -17.89
CA VAL A 42 0.14 -0.31 -16.50
C VAL A 42 -0.83 0.38 -15.57
N LYS A 43 -0.72 0.11 -14.27
CA LYS A 43 -1.35 0.92 -13.21
C LYS A 43 -0.31 1.82 -12.56
N TYR A 44 -0.72 3.02 -12.14
CA TYR A 44 0.13 3.88 -11.33
C TYR A 44 0.54 3.18 -10.03
N ASN A 45 1.76 3.49 -9.55
CA ASN A 45 2.27 3.09 -8.24
C ASN A 45 2.21 1.57 -7.94
N THR A 46 2.10 0.73 -8.96
CA THR A 46 1.91 -0.73 -8.81
C THR A 46 3.09 -1.47 -9.45
N PRO A 47 3.60 -2.55 -8.83
CA PRO A 47 4.65 -3.36 -9.44
C PRO A 47 4.26 -3.87 -10.82
N LEU A 48 5.20 -3.82 -11.77
CA LEU A 48 4.93 -4.16 -13.17
C LEU A 48 6.11 -4.86 -13.86
N PRO A 49 5.83 -5.74 -14.85
CA PRO A 49 6.86 -6.32 -15.68
C PRO A 49 7.43 -5.32 -16.69
N LEU A 50 8.75 -5.32 -16.87
CA LEU A 50 9.48 -4.59 -17.90
C LEU A 50 10.24 -5.60 -18.76
N LYS A 51 9.84 -5.70 -20.03
CA LYS A 51 10.53 -6.55 -21.01
C LYS A 51 11.50 -5.71 -21.82
N MET A 52 12.79 -6.04 -21.76
CA MET A 52 13.84 -5.36 -22.54
C MET A 52 14.51 -6.34 -23.49
N THR A 53 14.74 -5.94 -24.73
CA THR A 53 15.56 -6.69 -25.70
C THR A 53 16.70 -5.80 -26.15
N ILE A 54 17.93 -6.25 -25.89
CA ILE A 54 19.16 -5.50 -26.11
C ILE A 54 20.01 -6.28 -27.11
N THR A 55 20.37 -5.66 -28.21
CA THR A 55 21.25 -6.25 -29.24
C THR A 55 22.55 -5.48 -29.31
N ASN A 56 23.68 -6.18 -29.23
CA ASN A 56 25.00 -5.57 -29.34
C ASN A 56 25.60 -5.77 -30.74
N ASN A 57 25.70 -4.69 -31.50
CA ASN A 57 26.28 -4.68 -32.85
C ASN A 57 27.73 -4.14 -32.87
N GLY A 58 28.39 -4.04 -31.71
CA GLY A 58 29.76 -3.55 -31.53
C GLY A 58 30.60 -4.54 -30.70
N SER A 59 31.68 -4.06 -30.07
CA SER A 59 32.44 -4.91 -29.13
C SER A 59 31.57 -5.37 -27.96
N ALA A 60 31.96 -6.47 -27.33
CA ALA A 60 31.31 -6.95 -26.10
C ALA A 60 31.13 -5.82 -25.06
N PHE A 61 29.98 -5.82 -24.39
CA PHE A 61 29.64 -4.93 -23.29
C PHE A 61 29.66 -5.73 -21.98
N SER A 62 30.29 -5.17 -20.95
CA SER A 62 30.30 -5.71 -19.59
C SER A 62 30.25 -4.54 -18.60
N GLY A 63 29.27 -4.56 -17.72
CA GLY A 63 29.01 -3.47 -16.77
C GLY A 63 27.56 -3.46 -16.32
N ASP A 64 27.00 -2.28 -16.08
CA ASP A 64 25.68 -2.14 -15.46
C ASP A 64 24.64 -1.53 -16.39
N LEU A 65 23.45 -2.12 -16.40
CA LEU A 65 22.20 -1.50 -16.85
C LEU A 65 21.57 -0.78 -15.66
N VAL A 66 21.38 0.53 -15.79
CA VAL A 66 20.70 1.35 -14.78
C VAL A 66 19.34 1.78 -15.32
N ILE A 67 18.29 1.57 -14.52
CA ILE A 67 16.91 1.91 -14.85
C ILE A 67 16.41 2.97 -13.88
N ASP A 68 16.28 4.20 -14.37
CA ASP A 68 15.68 5.32 -13.64
C ASP A 68 14.16 5.27 -13.81
N ALA A 69 13.49 4.53 -12.92
CA ALA A 69 12.03 4.47 -12.83
C ALA A 69 11.58 5.10 -11.51
N ALA A 70 10.83 6.20 -11.60
CA ALA A 70 10.15 6.74 -10.42
C ALA A 70 8.92 5.87 -10.10
N GLU A 71 8.83 5.43 -8.86
CA GLU A 71 7.73 4.58 -8.38
C GLU A 71 6.45 5.39 -8.17
N SER A 72 6.58 6.63 -7.69
CA SER A 72 5.51 7.63 -7.54
C SER A 72 6.07 9.06 -7.69
N TYR A 73 5.26 10.08 -7.41
CA TYR A 73 5.74 11.48 -7.35
C TYR A 73 6.69 11.75 -6.18
N ALA A 74 6.56 11.02 -5.08
CA ALA A 74 7.31 11.26 -3.86
C ALA A 74 8.44 10.24 -3.62
N MET A 75 8.65 9.29 -4.55
CA MET A 75 9.66 8.24 -4.41
C MET A 75 10.28 7.82 -5.74
N GLY A 76 11.58 7.52 -5.72
CA GLY A 76 12.28 6.94 -6.86
C GLY A 76 13.78 6.89 -6.68
N SER A 77 14.37 5.77 -7.11
CA SER A 77 15.81 5.52 -7.15
C SER A 77 16.17 4.82 -8.46
N GLY A 78 17.42 4.91 -8.89
CA GLY A 78 17.90 4.09 -10.01
C GLY A 78 18.00 2.62 -9.62
N LEU A 79 17.58 1.69 -10.49
CA LEU A 79 17.76 0.25 -10.27
C LEU A 79 18.95 -0.25 -11.09
N VAL A 80 19.89 -0.93 -10.45
CA VAL A 80 21.14 -1.37 -11.08
C VAL A 80 21.13 -2.88 -11.31
N TYR A 81 21.35 -3.28 -12.56
CA TYR A 81 21.40 -4.67 -12.97
C TYR A 81 22.72 -4.97 -13.69
N PRO A 82 23.50 -5.98 -13.24
CA PRO A 82 24.70 -6.39 -13.96
C PRO A 82 24.32 -6.97 -15.33
N LEU A 83 25.05 -6.56 -16.36
CA LEU A 83 24.75 -6.90 -17.74
C LEU A 83 26.01 -7.17 -18.57
N ASP A 84 26.17 -8.43 -18.94
CA ASP A 84 27.11 -8.86 -19.97
C ASP A 84 26.38 -9.21 -21.27
N ILE A 85 26.87 -8.66 -22.39
CA ILE A 85 26.39 -8.95 -23.75
C ILE A 85 27.58 -9.04 -24.72
N ALA A 86 27.81 -10.22 -25.29
CA ALA A 86 28.87 -10.46 -26.26
C ALA A 86 28.66 -9.71 -27.58
N GLU A 87 29.72 -9.64 -28.40
CA GLU A 87 29.64 -9.09 -29.76
C GLU A 87 28.63 -9.89 -30.61
N GLY A 88 27.65 -9.20 -31.20
CA GLY A 88 26.60 -9.79 -32.03
C GLY A 88 25.48 -10.48 -31.26
N GLU A 89 25.51 -10.48 -29.93
CA GLU A 89 24.49 -11.13 -29.10
C GLU A 89 23.23 -10.26 -28.96
N THR A 90 22.06 -10.92 -28.96
CA THR A 90 20.78 -10.34 -28.54
C THR A 90 20.32 -11.01 -27.26
N LYS A 91 20.09 -10.22 -26.22
CA LYS A 91 19.60 -10.68 -24.91
C LYS A 91 18.23 -10.08 -24.62
N THR A 92 17.28 -10.90 -24.19
CA THR A 92 15.97 -10.46 -23.71
C THR A 92 15.92 -10.64 -22.19
N LEU A 93 15.66 -9.54 -21.49
CA LEU A 93 15.55 -9.47 -20.04
C LEU A 93 14.08 -9.28 -19.65
N GLN A 94 13.62 -10.04 -18.67
CA GLN A 94 12.34 -9.84 -18.00
C GLN A 94 12.66 -9.31 -16.61
N LEU A 95 12.44 -8.01 -16.42
CA LEU A 95 12.69 -7.31 -15.16
C LEU A 95 11.35 -6.90 -14.53
N TYR A 96 11.38 -6.51 -13.27
CA TYR A 96 10.20 -6.03 -12.54
C TYR A 96 10.51 -4.67 -11.92
N LEU A 97 9.63 -3.70 -12.14
CA LEU A 97 9.68 -2.40 -11.47
C LEU A 97 8.69 -2.43 -10.31
N ASN A 98 9.00 -1.73 -9.22
CA ASN A 98 8.10 -1.60 -8.07
C ASN A 98 6.94 -0.59 -8.34
N GLY A 99 7.11 0.28 -9.32
CA GLY A 99 6.10 1.25 -9.75
C GLY A 99 6.57 2.01 -11.00
N LEU A 100 5.63 2.74 -11.62
CA LEU A 100 5.94 3.67 -12.70
C LEU A 100 4.92 4.82 -12.68
N THR A 101 5.41 6.04 -12.85
CA THR A 101 4.59 7.24 -13.03
C THR A 101 4.95 7.97 -14.33
N ASP A 102 3.95 8.59 -14.95
CA ASP A 102 4.12 9.42 -16.15
C ASP A 102 4.28 10.92 -15.84
N GLN A 103 4.15 11.32 -14.58
CA GLN A 103 4.13 12.73 -14.20
C GLN A 103 5.46 13.44 -14.52
N TYR A 104 6.57 12.70 -14.60
CA TYR A 104 7.87 13.23 -15.06
C TYR A 104 8.08 13.18 -16.58
N LEU A 105 7.16 12.56 -17.33
CA LEU A 105 7.25 12.34 -18.79
C LEU A 105 6.62 13.47 -19.62
N TYR A 106 5.86 14.38 -19.00
CA TYR A 106 5.13 15.46 -19.67
C TYR A 106 5.99 16.68 -20.03
N ASN A 107 7.16 16.87 -19.40
CA ASN A 107 8.08 17.94 -19.78
C ASN A 107 8.88 17.52 -21.03
N ASN A 108 8.91 18.38 -22.05
CA ASN A 108 9.49 18.18 -23.39
C ASN A 108 11.01 17.86 -23.46
N GLN A 109 11.65 17.53 -22.34
CA GLN A 109 13.03 17.05 -22.35
C GLN A 109 13.01 15.52 -22.31
N GLN A 110 13.46 14.89 -23.39
CA GLN A 110 13.61 13.43 -23.50
C GLN A 110 14.61 12.95 -22.43
N ARG A 111 14.12 12.56 -21.26
CA ARG A 111 14.91 11.81 -20.28
C ARG A 111 15.06 10.37 -20.74
N ASN A 112 16.25 9.83 -20.55
CA ASN A 112 16.49 8.41 -20.70
C ASN A 112 16.05 7.74 -19.41
N MET A 113 15.31 6.64 -19.52
CA MET A 113 15.01 5.72 -18.44
C MET A 113 16.13 4.69 -18.31
N PHE A 114 16.79 4.33 -19.41
CA PHE A 114 17.84 3.31 -19.44
C PHE A 114 19.20 3.94 -19.67
N TYR A 115 20.18 3.55 -18.86
CA TYR A 115 21.57 3.94 -18.94
C TYR A 115 22.46 2.69 -18.90
N PHE A 116 23.61 2.74 -19.59
CA PHE A 116 24.53 1.63 -19.68
C PHE A 116 25.91 2.12 -19.28
N TYR A 117 26.49 1.57 -18.21
CA TYR A 117 27.80 1.93 -17.70
C TYR A 117 28.77 0.78 -17.94
N GLU A 118 29.69 0.94 -18.89
CA GLU A 118 30.74 -0.06 -19.14
C GLU A 118 31.78 0.00 -18.01
N GLY A 119 31.98 -1.11 -17.31
CA GLY A 119 32.81 -1.16 -16.10
C GLY A 119 32.08 -0.85 -14.77
N GLY A 120 30.76 -0.63 -14.81
CA GLY A 120 29.90 -0.47 -13.63
C GLY A 120 29.51 0.98 -13.30
N ILE A 121 28.50 1.18 -12.46
CA ILE A 121 27.91 2.51 -12.19
C ILE A 121 28.82 3.49 -11.42
N GLU A 122 29.77 2.98 -10.63
CA GLU A 122 30.62 3.81 -9.76
C GLU A 122 31.82 4.42 -10.49
N GLU A 123 32.58 3.60 -11.24
CA GLU A 123 33.81 4.00 -11.93
C GLU A 123 33.74 3.86 -13.45
N GLY A 124 32.66 3.30 -13.99
CA GLY A 124 32.50 3.01 -15.41
C GLY A 124 32.08 4.19 -16.27
N GLU A 125 32.18 3.99 -17.58
CA GLU A 125 31.91 5.03 -18.58
C GLU A 125 30.51 4.84 -19.19
N LEU A 126 29.77 5.95 -19.33
CA LEU A 126 28.43 5.92 -19.91
C LEU A 126 28.47 5.62 -21.42
N VAL A 127 27.78 4.56 -21.83
CA VAL A 127 27.69 4.09 -23.22
C VAL A 127 26.42 4.60 -23.90
N ALA A 128 26.59 5.24 -25.06
CA ALA A 128 25.48 5.65 -25.91
C ALA A 128 24.85 4.46 -26.66
N TYR A 129 23.52 4.46 -26.78
CA TYR A 129 22.76 3.41 -27.46
C TYR A 129 21.68 3.97 -28.38
N LYS A 130 21.13 3.11 -29.25
CA LYS A 130 19.99 3.40 -30.14
C LYS A 130 18.72 2.68 -29.66
N GLY A 131 17.54 3.19 -30.04
CA GLY A 131 16.26 2.57 -29.74
C GLY A 131 15.50 3.25 -28.61
N ALA A 132 14.73 2.47 -27.85
CA ALA A 132 13.82 2.97 -26.82
C ALA A 132 14.59 3.64 -25.68
N LYS A 133 14.39 4.95 -25.50
CA LYS A 133 14.95 5.72 -24.38
C LYS A 133 14.06 5.71 -23.14
N VAL A 134 12.77 5.50 -23.34
CA VAL A 134 11.74 5.51 -22.31
C VAL A 134 10.59 4.61 -22.77
N VAL A 135 9.83 4.06 -21.84
CA VAL A 135 8.56 3.36 -22.13
C VAL A 135 7.40 4.34 -22.01
N ARG A 136 6.38 4.17 -22.86
CA ARG A 136 5.16 5.00 -22.82
C ARG A 136 3.93 4.09 -22.82
N PRO A 137 3.68 3.38 -21.71
CA PRO A 137 2.47 2.58 -21.58
C PRO A 137 1.23 3.47 -21.45
N GLN A 138 0.07 2.86 -21.60
CA GLN A 138 -1.20 3.46 -21.20
C GLN A 138 -1.38 3.26 -19.69
N PHE A 139 -1.57 4.36 -18.96
CA PHE A 139 -1.74 4.35 -17.52
C PHE A 139 -3.21 4.21 -17.11
N TYR A 140 -3.43 3.49 -16.02
CA TYR A 140 -4.70 3.30 -15.34
C TYR A 140 -4.54 3.68 -13.86
N GLU A 141 -5.62 4.17 -13.26
CA GLU A 141 -5.66 4.44 -11.82
C GLU A 141 -5.38 3.17 -11.01
N PRO A 142 -4.76 3.27 -9.81
CA PRO A 142 -4.49 2.13 -8.94
C PRO A 142 -5.74 1.30 -8.63
N THR A 143 -6.90 1.96 -8.51
CA THR A 143 -8.22 1.34 -8.25
C THR A 143 -8.80 0.57 -9.44
N GLY A 144 -8.20 0.67 -10.64
CA GLY A 144 -8.62 -0.10 -11.80
C GLY A 144 -8.45 -1.61 -11.55
N THR A 145 -9.43 -2.41 -11.94
CA THR A 145 -9.39 -3.87 -11.82
C THR A 145 -8.74 -4.49 -13.05
N PHE A 146 -7.61 -5.17 -12.86
CA PHE A 146 -6.98 -5.98 -13.92
C PHE A 146 -7.21 -7.46 -13.63
N ILE A 147 -7.73 -8.18 -14.61
CA ILE A 147 -8.00 -9.61 -14.54
C ILE A 147 -7.08 -10.32 -15.53
N TYR A 148 -6.20 -11.18 -15.03
CA TYR A 148 -5.45 -12.10 -15.87
C TYR A 148 -6.23 -13.40 -15.97
N THR A 149 -6.31 -13.95 -17.16
CA THR A 149 -6.96 -15.24 -17.39
C THR A 149 -5.94 -16.23 -17.93
N LEU A 150 -5.95 -17.43 -17.35
CA LEU A 150 -5.19 -18.59 -17.78
C LEU A 150 -6.20 -19.54 -18.44
N THR A 151 -6.24 -19.54 -19.77
CA THR A 151 -7.15 -20.38 -20.55
C THR A 151 -6.51 -20.86 -21.84
N GLU A 152 -6.86 -22.07 -22.29
CA GLU A 152 -6.42 -22.57 -23.60
C GLU A 152 -7.14 -21.87 -24.77
N ASN A 153 -8.33 -21.30 -24.52
CA ASN A 153 -9.13 -20.62 -25.52
C ASN A 153 -9.79 -19.35 -24.97
N SER A 154 -9.33 -18.17 -25.43
CA SER A 154 -9.86 -16.87 -24.99
C SER A 154 -11.35 -16.67 -25.26
N ASP A 155 -11.92 -17.32 -26.29
CA ASP A 155 -13.33 -17.14 -26.65
C ASP A 155 -14.28 -17.64 -25.56
N ARG A 156 -13.84 -18.65 -24.79
CA ARG A 156 -14.59 -19.20 -23.65
C ARG A 156 -14.86 -18.15 -22.57
N LEU A 157 -13.90 -17.25 -22.34
CA LEU A 157 -13.98 -16.21 -21.31
C LEU A 157 -14.34 -14.83 -21.90
N SER A 158 -14.83 -14.78 -23.14
CA SER A 158 -15.24 -13.52 -23.80
C SER A 158 -16.23 -12.67 -22.98
N ALA A 159 -17.07 -13.30 -22.17
CA ALA A 159 -18.02 -12.60 -21.29
C ALA A 159 -17.33 -11.72 -20.23
N PHE A 160 -16.09 -12.02 -19.83
CA PHE A 160 -15.32 -11.20 -18.89
C PHE A 160 -15.08 -9.78 -19.43
N GLN A 161 -15.04 -9.60 -20.75
CA GLN A 161 -14.92 -8.27 -21.37
C GLN A 161 -16.12 -7.36 -21.06
N LYS A 162 -17.28 -7.93 -20.67
CA LYS A 162 -18.47 -7.18 -20.27
C LYS A 162 -18.47 -6.77 -18.79
N LEU A 163 -17.52 -7.24 -17.96
CA LEU A 163 -17.46 -6.95 -16.52
C LEU A 163 -17.39 -5.46 -16.20
N ARG A 164 -16.76 -4.67 -17.07
CA ARG A 164 -16.69 -3.20 -16.95
C ARG A 164 -18.05 -2.53 -16.77
N GLN A 165 -19.14 -3.13 -17.26
CA GLN A 165 -20.50 -2.58 -17.13
C GLN A 165 -21.07 -2.70 -15.71
N TYR A 166 -20.45 -3.53 -14.87
CA TYR A 166 -20.95 -3.89 -13.54
C TYR A 166 -19.96 -3.59 -12.42
N ALA A 167 -18.83 -2.94 -12.73
CA ALA A 167 -17.83 -2.49 -11.78
C ALA A 167 -17.90 -0.97 -11.62
N SER A 168 -17.45 -0.46 -10.47
CA SER A 168 -17.39 0.99 -10.21
C SER A 168 -16.16 1.66 -10.88
N GLY A 169 -15.13 0.87 -11.20
CA GLY A 169 -13.88 1.33 -11.82
C GLY A 169 -13.61 0.75 -13.22
N ASN A 170 -12.46 1.10 -13.81
CA ASN A 170 -12.02 0.50 -15.07
C ASN A 170 -11.70 -0.98 -14.87
N VAL A 171 -12.19 -1.84 -15.76
CA VAL A 171 -11.85 -3.27 -15.79
C VAL A 171 -11.10 -3.61 -17.08
N GLU A 172 -9.95 -4.23 -16.94
CA GLU A 172 -9.13 -4.73 -18.06
C GLU A 172 -8.91 -6.23 -17.92
N VAL A 173 -9.13 -6.97 -19.01
CA VAL A 173 -9.02 -8.44 -19.04
C VAL A 173 -7.92 -8.84 -20.01
N PHE A 174 -6.97 -9.64 -19.53
CA PHE A 174 -5.83 -10.11 -20.30
C PHE A 174 -5.81 -11.64 -20.34
N HIS A 175 -5.86 -12.23 -21.54
CA HIS A 175 -5.64 -13.66 -21.76
C HIS A 175 -4.14 -13.96 -21.79
N VAL A 176 -3.48 -13.90 -20.63
CA VAL A 176 -2.02 -13.75 -20.55
C VAL A 176 -1.26 -14.93 -21.14
N ASN A 177 -1.72 -16.16 -20.95
CA ASN A 177 -1.09 -17.35 -21.52
C ASN A 177 -1.34 -17.51 -23.04
N GLN A 178 -2.21 -16.68 -23.64
CA GLN A 178 -2.44 -16.58 -25.09
C GLN A 178 -1.67 -15.41 -25.72
N LEU A 179 -1.04 -14.55 -24.91
CA LEU A 179 -0.23 -13.45 -25.42
C LEU A 179 1.08 -14.00 -25.99
N LYS A 180 1.43 -13.51 -27.19
CA LYS A 180 2.67 -13.89 -27.84
C LYS A 180 3.87 -13.49 -26.98
N ASP A 181 4.79 -14.43 -26.77
CA ASP A 181 6.04 -14.23 -26.02
C ASP A 181 5.83 -13.80 -24.55
N PHE A 182 4.65 -14.07 -23.98
CA PHE A 182 4.41 -13.97 -22.53
C PHE A 182 5.07 -15.15 -21.81
N GLN A 183 5.69 -14.87 -20.67
CA GLN A 183 6.27 -15.87 -19.80
C GLN A 183 5.64 -15.66 -18.43
N PHE A 184 5.11 -16.74 -17.84
CA PHE A 184 4.51 -16.64 -16.52
C PHE A 184 5.61 -16.33 -15.48
N PRO A 185 5.45 -15.27 -14.66
CA PRO A 185 6.48 -14.81 -13.73
C PRO A 185 6.92 -15.86 -12.72
N THR A 186 8.20 -15.84 -12.36
CA THR A 186 8.77 -16.61 -11.23
C THR A 186 8.82 -15.80 -9.93
N GLU A 187 8.33 -14.55 -9.95
CA GLU A 187 8.25 -13.64 -8.81
C GLU A 187 6.87 -13.01 -8.74
N ALA A 188 6.34 -12.83 -7.51
CA ALA A 188 5.02 -12.25 -7.29
C ALA A 188 4.89 -10.84 -7.87
N LYS A 189 5.97 -10.04 -7.88
CA LYS A 189 6.00 -8.69 -8.47
C LYS A 189 5.53 -8.66 -9.93
N GLY A 190 5.80 -9.72 -10.70
CA GLY A 190 5.34 -9.82 -12.10
C GLY A 190 3.83 -9.97 -12.25
N LEU A 191 3.13 -10.35 -11.19
CA LEU A 191 1.67 -10.49 -11.12
C LEU A 191 1.02 -9.30 -10.40
N GLY A 192 1.80 -8.38 -9.83
CA GLY A 192 1.32 -7.31 -8.94
C GLY A 192 0.27 -6.37 -9.55
N MET A 193 0.22 -6.23 -10.88
CA MET A 193 -0.84 -5.45 -11.52
C MET A 193 -2.20 -6.15 -11.52
N ALA A 194 -2.27 -7.48 -11.43
CA ALA A 194 -3.53 -8.22 -11.43
C ALA A 194 -4.20 -8.14 -10.05
N ASN A 195 -5.51 -7.90 -10.04
CA ASN A 195 -6.36 -8.09 -8.85
C ASN A 195 -6.90 -9.52 -8.80
N VAL A 196 -7.24 -10.06 -9.98
CA VAL A 196 -7.80 -11.40 -10.12
C VAL A 196 -7.00 -12.17 -11.15
N ILE A 197 -6.64 -13.40 -10.81
CA ILE A 197 -6.12 -14.38 -11.77
C ILE A 197 -7.18 -15.48 -11.88
N ALA A 198 -7.83 -15.58 -13.04
CA ALA A 198 -8.88 -16.56 -13.31
C ALA A 198 -8.32 -17.74 -14.11
N VAL A 199 -8.55 -18.96 -13.63
CA VAL A 199 -8.06 -20.21 -14.22
C VAL A 199 -9.24 -21.00 -14.79
N ASP A 200 -9.23 -21.24 -16.10
CA ASP A 200 -10.20 -22.08 -16.81
C ASP A 200 -9.44 -23.01 -17.77
N GLU A 201 -9.67 -24.32 -17.68
CA GLU A 201 -9.01 -25.38 -18.48
C GLU A 201 -7.49 -25.56 -18.30
N VAL A 202 -6.80 -24.68 -17.58
CA VAL A 202 -5.35 -24.80 -17.35
C VAL A 202 -5.03 -25.55 -16.05
N SER A 203 -4.03 -26.42 -16.11
CA SER A 203 -3.48 -27.09 -14.93
C SER A 203 -2.37 -26.27 -14.32
N LEU A 204 -2.53 -25.85 -13.05
CA LEU A 204 -1.48 -25.13 -12.32
C LEU A 204 -0.23 -25.99 -12.08
N THR A 205 -0.38 -27.31 -12.13
CA THR A 205 0.75 -28.25 -12.03
C THR A 205 1.67 -28.27 -13.27
N ASP A 206 1.22 -27.68 -14.40
CA ASP A 206 2.05 -27.55 -15.60
C ASP A 206 3.10 -26.43 -15.46
N TYR A 207 2.92 -25.53 -14.48
CA TYR A 207 3.88 -24.48 -14.14
C TYR A 207 4.96 -25.02 -13.19
N SER A 208 6.16 -24.45 -13.30
CA SER A 208 7.28 -24.78 -12.42
C SER A 208 6.97 -24.43 -10.95
N GLU A 209 7.68 -25.07 -10.01
CA GLU A 209 7.53 -24.80 -8.57
C GLU A 209 7.72 -23.31 -8.24
N GLN A 210 8.69 -22.63 -8.87
CA GLN A 210 8.91 -21.19 -8.70
C GLN A 210 7.72 -20.35 -9.17
N GLN A 211 7.09 -20.72 -10.29
CA GLN A 211 5.90 -20.03 -10.80
C GLN A 211 4.67 -20.25 -9.92
N GLN A 212 4.49 -21.47 -9.42
CA GLN A 212 3.43 -21.78 -8.44
C GLN A 212 3.65 -21.01 -7.14
N GLN A 213 4.90 -20.92 -6.65
CA GLN A 213 5.22 -20.14 -5.46
C GLN A 213 5.03 -18.63 -5.70
N ALA A 214 5.36 -18.11 -6.87
CA ALA A 214 5.09 -16.72 -7.24
C ALA A 214 3.60 -16.40 -7.21
N LEU A 215 2.77 -17.31 -7.73
CA LEU A 215 1.31 -17.19 -7.67
C LEU A 215 0.80 -17.27 -6.23
N TYR A 216 1.32 -18.22 -5.42
CA TYR A 216 0.99 -18.34 -4.00
C TYR A 216 1.31 -17.07 -3.22
N ASN A 217 2.52 -16.54 -3.39
CA ASN A 217 2.96 -15.31 -2.74
C ASN A 217 2.11 -14.11 -3.18
N TRP A 218 1.70 -14.04 -4.46
CA TRP A 218 0.78 -13.02 -4.94
C TRP A 218 -0.61 -13.12 -4.30
N VAL A 219 -1.17 -14.33 -4.12
CA VAL A 219 -2.42 -14.50 -3.35
C VAL A 219 -2.22 -14.06 -1.90
N ASN A 220 -1.12 -14.47 -1.27
CA ASN A 220 -0.80 -14.09 0.12
C ASN A 220 -0.70 -12.57 0.32
N GLN A 221 -0.32 -11.84 -0.74
CA GLN A 221 -0.20 -10.37 -0.78
C GLN A 221 -1.50 -9.65 -1.15
N GLY A 222 -2.65 -10.34 -1.21
CA GLY A 222 -3.96 -9.72 -1.49
C GLY A 222 -4.58 -10.06 -2.85
N GLY A 223 -3.92 -10.91 -3.64
CA GLY A 223 -4.48 -11.40 -4.91
C GLY A 223 -5.70 -12.30 -4.73
N THR A 224 -6.66 -12.24 -5.65
CA THR A 224 -7.79 -13.19 -5.72
C THR A 224 -7.57 -14.23 -6.82
N LEU A 225 -7.35 -15.48 -6.45
CA LEU A 225 -7.26 -16.60 -7.39
C LEU A 225 -8.64 -17.19 -7.64
N LEU A 226 -9.20 -17.01 -8.84
CA LEU A 226 -10.50 -17.55 -9.24
C LEU A 226 -10.30 -18.86 -10.03
N ILE A 227 -10.79 -19.99 -9.51
CA ILE A 227 -10.65 -21.31 -10.13
C ILE A 227 -12.03 -21.81 -10.60
N GLY A 228 -12.15 -22.03 -11.91
CA GLY A 228 -13.31 -22.66 -12.52
C GLY A 228 -13.43 -24.15 -12.17
N ALA A 229 -14.66 -24.64 -12.02
CA ALA A 229 -14.88 -26.07 -11.81
C ALA A 229 -14.46 -26.91 -13.02
N SER A 230 -13.86 -28.08 -12.75
CA SER A 230 -13.58 -29.11 -13.74
C SER A 230 -13.61 -30.49 -13.06
N ASP A 231 -13.68 -31.56 -13.86
CA ASP A 231 -13.73 -32.95 -13.35
C ASP A 231 -12.53 -33.34 -12.48
N GLN A 232 -11.40 -32.62 -12.58
CA GLN A 232 -10.13 -32.93 -11.87
C GLN A 232 -9.54 -31.70 -11.17
N VAL A 233 -10.37 -30.74 -10.75
CA VAL A 233 -9.92 -29.45 -10.19
C VAL A 233 -8.93 -29.60 -9.02
N GLU A 234 -9.12 -30.60 -8.14
CA GLU A 234 -8.20 -30.86 -7.02
C GLU A 234 -6.81 -31.33 -7.48
N ALA A 235 -6.75 -32.08 -8.58
CA ALA A 235 -5.49 -32.59 -9.13
C ALA A 235 -4.74 -31.50 -9.92
N THR A 236 -5.46 -30.53 -10.47
CA THR A 236 -4.91 -29.46 -11.31
C THR A 236 -4.60 -28.18 -10.54
N ALA A 237 -5.07 -28.02 -9.30
CA ALA A 237 -4.86 -26.83 -8.47
C ALA A 237 -3.42 -26.65 -7.93
N GLY A 238 -2.55 -27.66 -8.04
CA GLY A 238 -1.16 -27.57 -7.58
C GLY A 238 -1.05 -27.24 -6.09
N ILE A 239 -0.22 -26.26 -5.74
CA ILE A 239 -0.03 -25.78 -4.35
C ILE A 239 -1.34 -25.31 -3.68
N PHE A 240 -2.36 -24.93 -4.46
CA PHE A 240 -3.64 -24.43 -3.93
C PHE A 240 -4.64 -25.51 -3.55
N LYS A 241 -4.32 -26.80 -3.75
CA LYS A 241 -5.26 -27.90 -3.47
C LYS A 241 -5.87 -27.85 -2.07
N GLU A 242 -5.04 -27.59 -1.06
CA GLU A 242 -5.50 -27.52 0.34
C GLU A 242 -6.38 -26.28 0.59
N TYR A 243 -6.17 -25.22 -0.16
CA TYR A 243 -6.88 -23.93 -0.08
C TYR A 243 -8.15 -23.87 -0.95
N LEU A 244 -8.49 -24.93 -1.68
CA LEU A 244 -9.76 -24.99 -2.40
C LEU A 244 -10.94 -24.99 -1.40
N PRO A 245 -11.89 -24.04 -1.46
CA PRO A 245 -13.00 -23.94 -0.50
C PRO A 245 -14.09 -25.00 -0.71
N LEU A 246 -14.10 -25.70 -1.85
CA LEU A 246 -15.15 -26.67 -2.18
C LEU A 246 -14.58 -28.06 -2.45
N MET A 247 -15.28 -29.07 -1.93
CA MET A 247 -15.16 -30.47 -2.36
C MET A 247 -16.22 -30.74 -3.43
N LEU A 248 -15.78 -30.90 -4.69
CA LEU A 248 -16.69 -31.17 -5.81
C LEU A 248 -16.98 -32.67 -5.95
N SER A 249 -18.25 -33.03 -6.10
CA SER A 249 -18.70 -34.36 -6.50
C SER A 249 -18.81 -34.46 -8.02
N SER A 250 -18.69 -35.66 -8.57
CA SER A 250 -18.98 -35.94 -9.99
C SER A 250 -20.48 -35.81 -10.34
N GLU A 251 -21.36 -35.73 -9.35
CA GLU A 251 -22.79 -35.49 -9.55
C GLU A 251 -23.04 -34.02 -9.93
N LYS A 252 -23.86 -33.77 -10.96
CA LYS A 252 -24.32 -32.42 -11.30
C LYS A 252 -25.72 -32.14 -10.76
N VAL A 253 -25.92 -30.95 -10.23
CA VAL A 253 -27.21 -30.44 -9.74
C VAL A 253 -27.70 -29.29 -10.61
N ARG A 254 -29.03 -29.15 -10.70
CA ARG A 254 -29.68 -28.11 -11.49
C ARG A 254 -29.81 -26.85 -10.66
N VAL A 255 -29.43 -25.71 -11.24
CA VAL A 255 -29.67 -24.37 -10.69
C VAL A 255 -30.63 -23.64 -11.63
N SER A 256 -31.70 -23.08 -11.08
CA SER A 256 -32.75 -22.45 -11.86
C SER A 256 -32.33 -21.08 -12.37
N LYS A 257 -32.82 -20.69 -13.55
CA LYS A 257 -32.62 -19.33 -14.07
C LYS A 257 -33.24 -18.26 -13.17
N GLU A 258 -34.36 -18.58 -12.51
CA GLU A 258 -35.04 -17.66 -11.58
C GLU A 258 -34.14 -17.33 -10.38
N TYR A 259 -33.43 -18.32 -9.86
CA TYR A 259 -32.43 -18.10 -8.82
C TYR A 259 -31.29 -17.21 -9.33
N LEU A 260 -30.71 -17.51 -10.49
CA LEU A 260 -29.61 -16.71 -11.06
C LEU A 260 -30.02 -15.25 -11.30
N THR A 261 -31.24 -15.02 -11.78
CA THR A 261 -31.80 -13.67 -11.96
C THR A 261 -31.96 -12.95 -10.62
N LYS A 262 -32.44 -13.64 -9.58
CA LYS A 262 -32.58 -13.10 -8.22
C LYS A 262 -31.22 -12.73 -7.62
N SER A 263 -30.25 -13.64 -7.68
CA SER A 263 -28.91 -13.45 -7.08
C SER A 263 -28.07 -12.36 -7.75
N THR A 264 -28.49 -11.88 -8.92
CA THR A 264 -27.81 -10.81 -9.67
C THR A 264 -28.64 -9.54 -9.76
N ALA A 265 -29.70 -9.39 -8.96
CA ALA A 265 -30.58 -8.22 -8.95
C ALA A 265 -31.02 -7.80 -10.38
N ASP A 266 -31.65 -8.72 -11.13
CA ASP A 266 -32.15 -8.58 -12.52
C ASP A 266 -31.16 -8.94 -13.64
N GLY A 267 -30.29 -9.93 -13.46
CA GLY A 267 -29.55 -10.53 -14.57
C GLY A 267 -30.46 -11.35 -15.50
N ASN A 268 -30.26 -11.26 -16.81
CA ASN A 268 -31.05 -12.01 -17.79
C ASN A 268 -30.44 -13.41 -18.04
N PHE A 269 -31.09 -14.45 -17.50
CA PHE A 269 -30.73 -15.87 -17.70
C PHE A 269 -31.85 -16.59 -18.45
N THR A 270 -31.52 -17.20 -19.59
CA THR A 270 -32.52 -17.74 -20.53
C THR A 270 -32.97 -19.16 -20.17
N GLU A 271 -32.10 -19.93 -19.52
CA GLU A 271 -32.30 -21.35 -19.20
C GLU A 271 -31.58 -21.73 -17.90
N ASP A 272 -31.95 -22.89 -17.38
CA ASP A 272 -31.34 -23.46 -16.19
C ASP A 272 -29.98 -24.08 -16.51
N ILE A 273 -29.09 -24.09 -15.52
CA ILE A 273 -27.73 -24.60 -15.69
C ILE A 273 -27.50 -25.84 -14.84
N GLN A 274 -26.50 -26.63 -15.23
CA GLN A 274 -25.99 -27.73 -14.42
C GLN A 274 -24.63 -27.37 -13.85
N VAL A 275 -24.48 -27.51 -12.55
CA VAL A 275 -23.24 -27.24 -11.81
C VAL A 275 -22.84 -28.48 -11.03
N TYR A 276 -21.55 -28.63 -10.71
CA TYR A 276 -21.10 -29.72 -9.83
C TYR A 276 -21.72 -29.57 -8.45
N LYS A 277 -22.17 -30.67 -7.87
CA LYS A 277 -22.61 -30.70 -6.48
C LYS A 277 -21.38 -30.53 -5.59
N ALA A 278 -21.44 -29.60 -4.65
CA ALA A 278 -20.31 -29.27 -3.81
C ALA A 278 -20.68 -29.25 -2.33
N GLN A 279 -19.69 -29.51 -1.49
CA GLN A 279 -19.72 -29.24 -0.07
C GLN A 279 -18.61 -28.22 0.25
N ALA A 280 -18.95 -27.18 1.02
CA ALA A 280 -17.96 -26.24 1.54
C ALA A 280 -17.05 -26.94 2.56
N LYS A 281 -15.75 -26.63 2.52
CA LYS A 281 -14.82 -27.00 3.59
C LYS A 281 -15.08 -26.14 4.83
N GLU A 282 -14.46 -26.54 5.95
CA GLU A 282 -14.45 -25.75 7.18
C GLU A 282 -13.80 -24.38 6.91
N ASP A 283 -14.32 -23.33 7.55
CA ASP A 283 -13.88 -21.93 7.42
C ASP A 283 -14.02 -21.30 6.03
N SER A 284 -14.70 -21.96 5.09
CA SER A 284 -14.98 -21.41 3.76
C SER A 284 -16.24 -20.51 3.76
N VAL A 285 -16.15 -19.36 3.10
CA VAL A 285 -17.28 -18.42 2.96
C VAL A 285 -18.06 -18.73 1.69
N ARG A 286 -19.38 -18.91 1.79
CA ARG A 286 -20.24 -19.16 0.62
C ARG A 286 -20.61 -17.84 -0.04
N LEU A 287 -19.96 -17.53 -1.16
CA LEU A 287 -20.21 -16.30 -1.91
C LEU A 287 -21.56 -16.31 -2.65
N LEU A 288 -21.95 -17.46 -3.20
CA LEU A 288 -23.22 -17.63 -3.93
C LEU A 288 -23.81 -19.00 -3.63
N ALA A 289 -25.03 -19.07 -3.08
CA ALA A 289 -25.73 -20.32 -2.78
C ALA A 289 -27.27 -20.24 -2.93
N ASP A 290 -27.87 -21.32 -3.43
CA ASP A 290 -29.33 -21.54 -3.53
C ASP A 290 -29.74 -22.67 -2.58
N GLY A 291 -30.12 -22.33 -1.35
CA GLY A 291 -30.36 -23.30 -0.30
C GLY A 291 -29.13 -24.17 -0.06
N ASN A 292 -29.19 -25.45 -0.45
CA ASN A 292 -28.08 -26.40 -0.30
C ASN A 292 -27.15 -26.46 -1.53
N SER A 293 -27.48 -25.78 -2.63
CA SER A 293 -26.66 -25.78 -3.85
C SER A 293 -25.69 -24.60 -3.82
N ILE A 294 -24.38 -24.87 -3.78
CA ILE A 294 -23.35 -23.83 -3.78
C ILE A 294 -22.93 -23.55 -5.23
N LEU A 295 -22.85 -22.27 -5.61
CA LEU A 295 -22.34 -21.82 -6.90
C LEU A 295 -20.88 -21.37 -6.82
N ALA A 296 -20.52 -20.70 -5.72
CA ALA A 296 -19.15 -20.25 -5.46
C ALA A 296 -18.90 -20.13 -3.96
N ALA A 297 -17.66 -20.38 -3.57
CA ALA A 297 -17.17 -20.12 -2.22
C ALA A 297 -15.74 -19.59 -2.28
N SER A 298 -15.29 -18.95 -1.20
CA SER A 298 -13.93 -18.48 -1.01
C SER A 298 -13.29 -19.10 0.23
N GLN A 299 -11.96 -19.22 0.18
CA GLN A 299 -11.10 -19.51 1.31
C GLN A 299 -10.07 -18.39 1.41
N SER A 300 -9.91 -17.79 2.59
CA SER A 300 -8.87 -16.78 2.83
C SER A 300 -7.48 -17.41 2.84
N LEU A 301 -6.51 -16.69 2.29
CA LEU A 301 -5.08 -17.05 2.30
C LEU A 301 -4.30 -15.77 2.63
N SER A 302 -4.00 -15.61 3.93
CA SER A 302 -3.52 -14.34 4.51
C SER A 302 -4.39 -13.16 4.05
N SER A 303 -3.81 -12.15 3.41
CA SER A 303 -4.50 -10.94 2.95
C SER A 303 -5.28 -11.13 1.64
N GLY A 304 -5.17 -12.27 0.95
CA GLY A 304 -5.93 -12.58 -0.26
C GLY A 304 -6.82 -13.79 -0.13
N GLN A 305 -7.28 -14.34 -1.26
CA GLN A 305 -8.25 -15.45 -1.24
C GLN A 305 -8.21 -16.34 -2.48
N VAL A 306 -8.64 -17.58 -2.30
CA VAL A 306 -8.94 -18.54 -3.36
C VAL A 306 -10.45 -18.65 -3.50
N VAL A 307 -10.99 -18.25 -4.64
CA VAL A 307 -12.40 -18.38 -5.00
C VAL A 307 -12.57 -19.57 -5.94
N GLN A 308 -13.49 -20.47 -5.62
CA GLN A 308 -13.79 -21.62 -6.46
C GLN A 308 -15.28 -21.64 -6.81
N THR A 309 -15.57 -21.86 -8.10
CA THR A 309 -16.94 -22.03 -8.60
C THR A 309 -17.31 -23.50 -8.69
N THR A 310 -18.60 -23.80 -8.77
CA THR A 310 -19.13 -25.14 -9.11
C THR A 310 -19.48 -25.29 -10.59
N PHE A 311 -19.19 -24.27 -11.41
CA PHE A 311 -19.34 -24.26 -12.86
C PHE A 311 -18.00 -23.89 -13.51
N SER A 312 -17.71 -24.38 -14.71
CA SER A 312 -16.57 -23.87 -15.49
C SER A 312 -16.84 -22.42 -15.88
N LEU A 313 -15.79 -21.58 -15.88
CA LEU A 313 -15.92 -20.16 -16.19
C LEU A 313 -16.25 -19.93 -17.69
N GLY A 314 -15.99 -20.92 -18.53
CA GLY A 314 -16.14 -20.83 -19.98
C GLY A 314 -17.30 -21.63 -20.60
N ASP A 315 -17.92 -22.54 -19.85
CA ASP A 315 -18.90 -23.48 -20.41
C ASP A 315 -20.24 -22.82 -20.77
N GLN A 316 -20.74 -23.17 -21.96
CA GLN A 316 -22.10 -22.85 -22.39
C GLN A 316 -23.12 -23.81 -21.74
N PRO A 317 -24.37 -23.37 -21.49
CA PRO A 317 -24.97 -22.11 -21.95
C PRO A 317 -24.63 -20.89 -21.08
N LEU A 318 -24.17 -21.09 -19.84
CA LEU A 318 -23.98 -20.02 -18.85
C LEU A 318 -23.09 -18.88 -19.37
N SER A 319 -21.91 -19.21 -19.91
CA SER A 319 -20.94 -18.22 -20.38
C SER A 319 -21.45 -17.31 -21.50
N SER A 320 -22.51 -17.74 -22.20
CA SER A 320 -23.12 -17.00 -23.31
C SER A 320 -24.34 -16.15 -22.90
N MET A 321 -24.87 -16.32 -21.69
CA MET A 321 -26.03 -15.57 -21.22
C MET A 321 -25.67 -14.13 -20.84
N ASP A 322 -26.59 -13.19 -21.08
CA ASP A 322 -26.37 -11.76 -20.79
C ASP A 322 -26.12 -11.49 -19.29
N GLY A 323 -26.80 -12.23 -18.40
CA GLY A 323 -26.63 -12.11 -16.95
C GLY A 323 -25.30 -12.60 -16.40
N TYR A 324 -24.49 -13.34 -17.18
CA TYR A 324 -23.29 -14.02 -16.66
C TYR A 324 -22.21 -13.06 -16.18
N ALA A 325 -21.92 -11.99 -16.93
CA ALA A 325 -20.94 -11.00 -16.48
C ALA A 325 -21.39 -10.31 -15.17
N LYS A 326 -22.70 -10.11 -14.98
CA LYS A 326 -23.25 -9.57 -13.74
C LYS A 326 -23.08 -10.54 -12.56
N LEU A 327 -23.22 -11.85 -12.81
CA LEU A 327 -22.96 -12.90 -11.81
C LEU A 327 -21.51 -12.89 -11.34
N ILE A 328 -20.56 -12.86 -12.28
CA ILE A 328 -19.12 -12.82 -11.95
C ILE A 328 -18.76 -11.52 -11.23
N ALA A 329 -19.28 -10.38 -11.67
CA ALA A 329 -19.04 -9.10 -11.02
C ALA A 329 -19.57 -9.04 -9.58
N ALA A 330 -20.75 -9.63 -9.32
CA ALA A 330 -21.31 -9.74 -7.98
C ALA A 330 -20.50 -10.70 -7.10
N MET A 331 -20.09 -11.85 -7.64
CA MET A 331 -19.30 -12.85 -6.93
C MET A 331 -17.92 -12.32 -6.50
N LEU A 332 -17.27 -11.53 -7.36
CA LEU A 332 -15.96 -10.93 -7.09
C LEU A 332 -16.07 -9.56 -6.40
N ASP A 333 -17.29 -9.12 -6.09
CA ASP A 333 -17.60 -7.82 -5.47
C ASP A 333 -16.92 -6.61 -6.17
N LEU A 334 -16.95 -6.58 -7.50
CA LEU A 334 -16.28 -5.53 -8.30
C LEU A 334 -16.86 -4.11 -8.11
N LYS A 335 -17.96 -3.98 -7.36
CA LYS A 335 -18.56 -2.69 -7.02
C LYS A 335 -17.95 -2.09 -5.76
N SER A 336 -17.74 -2.90 -4.72
CA SER A 336 -17.23 -2.44 -3.42
C SER A 336 -15.71 -2.30 -3.40
N ILE A 337 -15.00 -2.97 -4.33
CA ILE A 337 -13.53 -2.87 -4.52
C ILE A 337 -13.01 -1.42 -4.72
N ASN A 338 -13.89 -0.44 -4.95
CA ASN A 338 -13.51 0.97 -5.16
C ASN A 338 -13.58 1.88 -3.91
N GLN A 339 -13.93 1.39 -2.72
CA GLN A 339 -14.06 2.27 -1.53
C GLN A 339 -12.86 2.27 -0.58
N ASN A 340 -11.98 1.25 -0.62
CA ASN A 340 -10.88 1.12 0.34
C ASN A 340 -9.58 1.72 -0.20
N ASN A 341 -9.50 3.04 -0.34
CA ASN A 341 -8.20 3.69 -0.33
C ASN A 341 -7.80 3.86 1.15
N SER A 342 -7.30 2.79 1.77
CA SER A 342 -7.02 2.67 3.22
C SER A 342 -6.04 3.70 3.78
N PHE A 343 -5.41 4.51 2.93
CA PHE A 343 -4.51 5.62 3.29
C PHE A 343 -5.13 7.02 3.04
N GLY A 344 -6.45 7.10 2.86
CA GLY A 344 -7.24 8.33 2.75
C GLY A 344 -7.28 8.93 1.33
N MET A 345 -8.29 9.76 1.04
CA MET A 345 -8.51 10.36 -0.28
C MET A 345 -7.41 11.36 -0.71
N HIS A 346 -6.60 11.88 0.23
CA HIS A 346 -5.50 12.81 -0.08
C HIS A 346 -4.27 12.13 -0.71
N TYR A 347 -4.05 10.84 -0.45
CA TYR A 347 -2.93 10.08 -1.00
C TYR A 347 -3.47 8.84 -1.70
N GLY A 348 -3.41 8.82 -3.03
CA GLY A 348 -3.94 7.72 -3.86
C GLY A 348 -3.20 6.37 -3.72
N SER A 349 -2.19 6.28 -2.84
CA SER A 349 -1.38 5.09 -2.60
C SER A 349 -0.57 5.25 -1.30
N VAL A 350 -0.25 4.12 -0.66
CA VAL A 350 0.73 4.05 0.44
C VAL A 350 2.09 4.66 0.05
N ASN A 351 2.43 4.60 -1.24
CA ASN A 351 3.66 5.15 -1.81
C ASN A 351 3.74 6.67 -1.73
N ASP A 352 2.59 7.36 -1.71
CA ASP A 352 2.56 8.81 -1.49
C ASP A 352 2.30 9.15 -0.02
N TYR A 353 1.58 8.29 0.70
CA TYR A 353 1.36 8.44 2.15
C TYR A 353 2.69 8.38 2.94
N LEU A 354 3.53 7.37 2.71
CA LEU A 354 4.75 7.15 3.50
C LEU A 354 5.69 8.37 3.47
N PRO A 355 6.11 8.90 2.31
CA PRO A 355 7.00 10.07 2.27
C PRO A 355 6.37 11.32 2.87
N ASN A 356 5.10 11.60 2.56
CA ASN A 356 4.48 12.87 2.90
C ASN A 356 3.99 12.95 4.35
N GLU A 357 3.69 11.82 4.99
CA GLU A 357 2.99 11.84 6.29
C GLU A 357 3.82 11.25 7.41
N VAL A 358 4.48 10.13 7.12
CA VAL A 358 5.45 9.56 8.06
C VAL A 358 6.79 10.25 7.84
N GLY A 359 7.26 10.36 6.59
CA GLY A 359 8.55 10.93 6.22
C GLY A 359 8.74 12.38 6.66
N ASN A 360 7.80 13.27 6.36
CA ASN A 360 7.90 14.68 6.76
C ASN A 360 8.09 14.86 8.28
N ILE A 361 7.46 14.02 9.10
CA ILE A 361 7.64 14.05 10.56
C ILE A 361 8.96 13.39 10.97
N ASN A 362 9.32 12.28 10.31
CA ASN A 362 10.56 11.53 10.56
C ASN A 362 11.83 12.34 10.20
N GLU A 363 11.73 13.29 9.29
CA GLU A 363 12.79 14.25 8.95
C GLU A 363 13.03 15.33 10.03
N LEU A 364 12.15 15.47 11.03
CA LEU A 364 12.28 16.46 12.10
C LEU A 364 13.17 15.93 13.23
N PHE A 365 14.47 16.16 13.13
CA PHE A 365 15.41 15.72 14.16
C PHE A 365 15.32 16.58 15.43
N PRO A 366 15.29 15.97 16.63
CA PRO A 366 15.32 16.71 17.90
C PRO A 366 16.54 17.63 18.04
N SER A 367 17.62 17.34 17.32
CA SER A 367 18.84 18.15 17.27
C SER A 367 18.63 19.48 16.50
N PHE A 368 17.52 19.67 15.78
CA PHE A 368 17.15 20.91 15.11
C PHE A 368 16.60 21.99 16.04
N GLU A 369 16.14 21.63 17.23
CA GLU A 369 15.56 22.59 18.16
C GLU A 369 16.62 23.57 18.70
N VAL A 370 16.59 24.81 18.23
CA VAL A 370 17.39 25.90 18.78
C VAL A 370 16.57 26.64 19.83
N LYS A 371 17.02 26.65 21.08
CA LYS A 371 16.37 27.42 22.14
C LYS A 371 16.50 28.91 21.85
N THR A 372 15.44 29.54 21.35
CA THR A 372 15.37 30.99 21.07
C THR A 372 15.85 31.83 22.26
N THR A 373 15.49 31.44 23.48
CA THR A 373 15.96 32.09 24.70
C THR A 373 17.48 32.01 24.86
N ALA A 374 18.10 30.87 24.57
CA ALA A 374 19.55 30.73 24.66
C ALA A 374 20.26 31.60 23.62
N LEU A 375 19.72 31.69 22.40
CA LEU A 375 20.22 32.61 21.37
C LEU A 375 20.13 34.08 21.83
N ILE A 376 18.95 34.51 22.29
CA ILE A 376 18.73 35.88 22.78
C ILE A 376 19.67 36.21 23.95
N VAL A 377 19.78 35.32 24.93
CA VAL A 377 20.68 35.49 26.08
C VAL A 377 22.13 35.60 25.61
N THR A 378 22.56 34.78 24.66
CA THR A 378 23.93 34.82 24.14
C THR A 378 24.20 36.14 23.40
N VAL A 379 23.26 36.64 22.62
CA VAL A 379 23.36 37.95 21.95
C VAL A 379 23.42 39.09 22.97
N ILE A 380 22.59 39.06 24.02
CA ILE A 380 22.62 40.07 25.10
C ILE A 380 23.99 40.05 25.81
N ILE A 381 24.48 38.85 26.17
CA ILE A 381 25.80 38.68 26.79
C ILE A 381 26.88 39.27 25.87
N TYR A 382 26.84 38.97 24.57
CA TYR A 382 27.79 39.52 23.60
C TYR A 382 27.76 41.05 23.51
N ILE A 383 26.57 41.67 23.47
CA ILE A 383 26.42 43.13 23.44
C ILE A 383 27.00 43.75 24.73
N ILE A 384 26.75 43.14 25.88
CA ILE A 384 27.30 43.61 27.17
C ILE A 384 28.83 43.45 27.20
N LEU A 385 29.35 42.32 26.69
CA LEU A 385 30.79 42.05 26.63
C LEU A 385 31.50 43.06 25.72
N VAL A 386 31.02 43.27 24.50
CA VAL A 386 31.66 44.14 23.49
C VAL A 386 31.43 45.62 23.75
N GLY A 387 30.24 45.99 24.23
CA GLY A 387 29.87 47.39 24.48
C GLY A 387 30.45 47.90 25.80
N PRO A 388 29.70 47.84 26.91
CA PRO A 388 30.13 48.43 28.17
C PRO A 388 31.37 47.74 28.75
N LEU A 389 31.41 46.41 28.83
CA LEU A 389 32.47 45.73 29.58
C LEU A 389 33.85 45.93 28.94
N LEU A 390 33.98 45.66 27.64
CA LEU A 390 35.23 45.86 26.90
C LEU A 390 35.66 47.34 26.92
N TYR A 391 34.72 48.28 26.73
CA TYR A 391 35.03 49.70 26.81
C TYR A 391 35.58 50.10 28.19
N PHE A 392 34.95 49.67 29.29
CA PHE A 392 35.40 49.99 30.64
C PHE A 392 36.77 49.36 30.96
N ILE A 393 37.01 48.11 30.55
CA ILE A 393 38.30 47.43 30.74
C ILE A 393 39.42 48.16 29.98
N LEU A 394 39.24 48.40 28.67
CA LEU A 394 40.24 49.07 27.86
C LEU A 394 40.44 50.53 28.26
N LYS A 395 39.39 51.21 28.72
CA LYS A 395 39.49 52.57 29.27
C LYS A 395 40.31 52.62 30.55
N ARG A 396 40.17 51.64 31.45
CA ARG A 396 40.93 51.57 32.71
C ARG A 396 42.41 51.23 32.47
N MET A 397 42.71 50.51 31.39
CA MET A 397 44.07 50.14 31.00
C MET A 397 44.74 51.13 30.05
N ASP A 398 44.05 52.22 29.68
CA ASP A 398 44.46 53.23 28.69
C ASP A 398 44.91 52.63 27.34
N LYS A 399 44.16 51.62 26.88
CA LYS A 399 44.49 50.73 25.75
C LYS A 399 43.34 50.60 24.74
N ARG A 400 42.57 51.67 24.56
CA ARG A 400 41.30 51.67 23.78
C ARG A 400 41.54 51.41 22.30
N GLU A 401 42.71 51.76 21.80
CA GLU A 401 43.20 51.48 20.46
C GLU A 401 43.35 49.97 20.18
N HIS A 402 43.25 49.08 21.16
CA HIS A 402 43.21 47.63 20.89
C HIS A 402 41.80 47.11 20.56
N ALA A 403 40.75 47.93 20.73
CA ALA A 403 39.37 47.51 20.44
C ALA A 403 39.18 47.06 18.99
N TRP A 404 39.89 47.64 18.02
CA TRP A 404 39.71 47.32 16.59
C TRP A 404 40.09 45.87 16.23
N TRP A 405 40.96 45.20 17.00
CA TRP A 405 41.30 43.78 16.78
C TRP A 405 40.65 42.86 17.81
N ILE A 406 40.42 43.32 19.04
CA ILE A 406 39.77 42.51 20.09
C ILE A 406 38.31 42.23 19.74
N ILE A 407 37.59 43.21 19.17
CA ILE A 407 36.18 43.02 18.78
C ILE A 407 36.07 41.92 17.72
N PRO A 408 36.78 41.98 16.57
CA PRO A 408 36.78 40.87 15.60
C PRO A 408 37.18 39.52 16.20
N LEU A 409 38.18 39.48 17.08
CA LEU A 409 38.62 38.23 17.71
C LEU A 409 37.53 37.63 18.61
N LEU A 410 36.84 38.45 19.42
CA LEU A 410 35.71 38.01 20.23
C LEU A 410 34.53 37.56 19.37
N SER A 411 34.27 38.24 18.25
CA SER A 411 33.25 37.80 17.29
C SER A 411 33.58 36.42 16.73
N ILE A 412 34.82 36.18 16.28
CA ILE A 412 35.27 34.88 15.76
C ILE A 412 35.15 33.81 16.86
N ALA A 413 35.64 34.09 18.07
CA ALA A 413 35.56 33.15 19.19
C ALA A 413 34.11 32.80 19.56
N LEU A 414 33.21 33.79 19.56
CA LEU A 414 31.80 33.56 19.80
C LEU A 414 31.17 32.77 18.65
N SER A 415 31.48 33.08 17.40
CA SER A 415 30.98 32.32 16.24
C SER A 415 31.43 30.86 16.30
N VAL A 416 32.69 30.59 16.61
CA VAL A 416 33.21 29.23 16.81
C VAL A 416 32.53 28.55 18.00
N GLY A 417 32.34 29.27 19.11
CA GLY A 417 31.65 28.74 20.30
C GLY A 417 30.18 28.41 20.04
N MET A 418 29.45 29.28 19.34
CA MET A 418 28.07 29.06 18.92
C MET A 418 27.98 27.88 17.95
N PHE A 419 28.90 27.81 16.99
CA PHE A 419 28.99 26.68 16.08
C PHE A 419 29.19 25.38 16.85
N MET A 420 30.20 25.27 17.71
CA MET A 420 30.43 24.06 18.50
C MET A 420 29.26 23.71 19.42
N PHE A 421 28.60 24.70 20.03
CA PHE A 421 27.45 24.44 20.91
C PHE A 421 26.23 23.95 20.14
N GLY A 422 25.91 24.54 18.98
CA GLY A 422 24.78 24.12 18.14
C GLY A 422 25.06 22.84 17.35
N ALA A 423 26.33 22.57 17.03
CA ALA A 423 26.77 21.43 16.25
C ALA A 423 27.11 20.19 17.10
N LYS A 424 27.26 20.34 18.43
CA LYS A 424 27.75 19.31 19.34
C LYS A 424 27.09 17.95 19.12
N ASP A 425 25.77 17.94 19.03
CA ASP A 425 24.99 16.70 18.91
C ASP A 425 24.97 16.15 17.46
N ARG A 426 25.37 16.96 16.46
CA ARG A 426 25.38 16.61 15.03
C ARG A 426 26.79 16.35 14.46
N LEU A 427 27.83 16.44 15.30
CA LEU A 427 29.24 16.33 14.89
C LEU A 427 29.83 14.93 15.04
N MET A 428 29.26 14.08 15.90
CA MET A 428 29.93 12.82 16.29
C MET A 428 29.56 11.66 15.38
N GLN A 429 28.27 11.41 15.16
CA GLN A 429 27.77 10.31 14.33
C GLN A 429 26.49 10.73 13.61
N SER A 430 26.12 10.02 12.55
CA SER A 430 24.83 10.23 11.89
C SER A 430 23.70 9.93 12.86
N GLN A 431 22.55 10.56 12.66
CA GLN A 431 21.34 10.25 13.41
C GLN A 431 20.32 9.65 12.46
N ILE A 432 19.63 8.61 12.91
CA ILE A 432 18.57 7.93 12.16
C ILE A 432 17.28 8.03 12.96
N GLN A 433 16.21 8.46 12.33
CA GLN A 433 14.86 8.23 12.82
C GLN A 433 14.25 7.12 11.98
N GLN A 434 13.80 6.05 12.64
CA GLN A 434 13.14 4.93 11.98
C GLN A 434 11.72 4.83 12.52
N SER A 435 10.74 4.89 11.64
CA SER A 435 9.32 4.81 11.97
C SER A 435 8.67 3.72 11.12
N ALA A 436 8.15 2.67 11.76
CA ALA A 436 7.59 1.51 11.09
C ALA A 436 6.20 1.17 11.65
N PHE A 437 5.34 0.58 10.82
CA PHE A 437 4.07 0.04 11.26
C PHE A 437 3.81 -1.31 10.62
N TYR A 438 3.21 -2.23 11.39
CA TYR A 438 3.11 -3.64 11.06
C TYR A 438 1.73 -4.21 11.35
N LYS A 439 1.31 -5.18 10.54
CA LYS A 439 0.26 -6.15 10.86
C LYS A 439 0.91 -7.48 11.24
N VAL A 440 0.32 -8.17 12.23
CA VAL A 440 0.68 -9.55 12.56
C VAL A 440 0.00 -10.51 11.58
N GLU A 441 0.79 -11.30 10.85
CA GLU A 441 0.32 -12.36 9.96
C GLU A 441 0.88 -13.71 10.42
N GLY A 442 0.06 -14.53 11.09
CA GLY A 442 0.52 -15.76 11.72
C GLY A 442 1.47 -15.47 12.88
N GLU A 443 2.77 -15.69 12.67
CA GLU A 443 3.85 -15.31 13.60
C GLU A 443 4.82 -14.27 13.01
N ASN A 444 4.49 -13.72 11.85
CA ASN A 444 5.30 -12.74 11.14
C ASN A 444 4.74 -11.33 11.37
N LEU A 445 5.63 -10.32 11.28
CA LEU A 445 5.23 -8.91 11.18
C LEU A 445 5.47 -8.43 9.76
N THR A 446 4.42 -8.03 9.07
CA THR A 446 4.49 -7.49 7.70
C THR A 446 4.06 -6.04 7.72
N GLY A 447 4.83 -5.15 7.10
CA GLY A 447 4.51 -3.73 7.17
C GLY A 447 5.38 -2.83 6.34
N HIS A 448 5.26 -1.53 6.63
CA HIS A 448 5.98 -0.47 5.96
C HIS A 448 6.81 0.34 6.94
N TYR A 449 7.86 0.98 6.43
CA TYR A 449 8.70 1.85 7.23
C TYR A 449 9.15 3.09 6.47
N VAL A 450 9.55 4.09 7.25
CA VAL A 450 10.30 5.26 6.79
C VAL A 450 11.54 5.40 7.65
N GLU A 451 12.67 5.55 6.99
CA GLU A 451 13.95 5.80 7.62
C GLU A 451 14.53 7.12 7.12
N SER A 452 14.85 8.02 8.04
CA SER A 452 15.44 9.32 7.74
C SER A 452 16.80 9.41 8.40
N ILE A 453 17.82 9.80 7.64
CA ILE A 453 19.18 10.02 8.11
C ILE A 453 19.51 11.51 8.13
N LEU A 454 20.08 11.98 9.24
CA LEU A 454 20.79 13.25 9.35
C LEU A 454 22.29 12.97 9.27
N THR A 455 22.92 13.45 8.20
CA THR A 455 24.33 13.18 7.92
C THR A 455 25.27 13.95 8.85
N ASN A 456 26.30 13.28 9.36
CA ASN A 456 27.40 13.89 10.11
C ASN A 456 28.65 14.17 9.26
N ARG A 457 28.64 13.79 7.98
CA ARG A 457 29.73 13.99 7.02
C ARG A 457 29.15 14.18 5.61
N GLY A 458 29.95 14.74 4.72
CA GLY A 458 29.64 14.71 3.29
C GLY A 458 30.06 13.38 2.65
N GLY A 459 29.55 13.13 1.44
CA GLY A 459 29.89 11.95 0.63
C GLY A 459 28.78 10.90 0.64
N ASP A 460 29.17 9.66 0.39
CA ASP A 460 28.23 8.57 0.14
C ASP A 460 27.84 7.84 1.42
N PHE A 461 26.60 7.37 1.46
CA PHE A 461 26.01 6.57 2.55
C PHE A 461 25.31 5.36 1.94
N ILE A 462 25.61 4.17 2.45
CA ILE A 462 25.09 2.89 1.95
C ILE A 462 24.29 2.26 3.07
N PHE A 463 23.08 1.81 2.76
CA PHE A 463 22.26 1.03 3.67
C PHE A 463 22.06 -0.34 3.09
N GLU A 464 22.44 -1.36 3.86
CA GLU A 464 22.26 -2.77 3.55
C GLU A 464 20.91 -3.23 4.08
N MET A 465 20.18 -4.00 3.29
CA MET A 465 18.88 -4.55 3.61
C MET A 465 18.93 -6.07 3.51
N ASP A 466 18.17 -6.75 4.37
CA ASP A 466 17.96 -8.19 4.23
C ASP A 466 17.05 -8.56 3.03
N GLU A 467 16.89 -9.85 2.78
CA GLU A 467 16.10 -10.37 1.66
C GLU A 467 14.59 -10.05 1.74
N ASN A 468 14.09 -9.69 2.91
CA ASN A 468 12.69 -9.40 3.17
C ASN A 468 12.39 -7.90 3.30
N THR A 469 13.38 -7.05 3.03
CA THR A 469 13.31 -5.60 3.18
C THR A 469 13.60 -4.90 1.86
N THR A 470 12.77 -3.94 1.50
CA THR A 470 12.94 -3.10 0.30
C THR A 470 13.15 -1.65 0.70
N ALA A 471 13.88 -0.87 -0.09
CA ALA A 471 13.96 0.57 0.08
C ALA A 471 13.95 1.32 -1.25
N VAL A 472 13.32 2.47 -1.23
CA VAL A 472 13.38 3.48 -2.29
C VAL A 472 13.56 4.85 -1.64
N ALA A 473 14.35 5.71 -2.27
CA ALA A 473 14.54 7.07 -1.76
C ALA A 473 13.26 7.89 -1.87
N SER A 474 12.96 8.63 -0.79
CA SER A 474 11.93 9.66 -0.77
C SER A 474 12.44 10.91 -1.48
N ASN A 475 11.69 11.34 -2.49
CA ASN A 475 11.90 12.59 -3.19
C ASN A 475 10.96 13.64 -2.59
N ASN A 476 11.45 14.38 -1.59
CA ASN A 476 10.62 15.38 -0.91
C ASN A 476 10.16 16.48 -1.88
N SER A 477 8.84 16.62 -2.00
CA SER A 477 8.08 17.56 -2.84
C SER A 477 8.44 19.05 -2.61
N TYR A 478 9.07 19.39 -1.49
CA TYR A 478 9.41 20.78 -1.10
C TYR A 478 10.78 21.27 -1.58
N SER A 479 11.58 20.43 -2.25
CA SER A 479 12.81 20.93 -2.87
C SER A 479 12.44 21.84 -4.04
N TYR A 480 12.75 23.14 -3.93
CA TYR A 480 12.60 24.15 -4.99
C TYR A 480 13.36 23.84 -6.29
N SER A 481 14.15 22.76 -6.31
CA SER A 481 14.69 22.18 -7.54
C SER A 481 13.56 21.49 -8.30
N ASN A 482 13.32 21.89 -9.55
CA ASN A 482 12.39 21.18 -10.43
C ASN A 482 12.71 19.68 -10.39
N PRO A 483 11.82 18.81 -9.87
CA PRO A 483 12.00 17.35 -9.92
C PRO A 483 12.26 16.88 -11.35
N ALA A 484 11.90 17.72 -12.34
CA ALA A 484 12.14 17.49 -13.74
C ALA A 484 13.61 17.57 -14.23
N ASP A 485 14.57 17.97 -13.38
CA ASP A 485 15.99 18.11 -13.75
C ASP A 485 16.92 17.09 -13.08
N THR A 486 16.39 16.19 -12.24
CA THR A 486 17.20 15.19 -11.50
C THR A 486 17.27 13.87 -12.27
N VAL A 487 18.48 13.35 -12.49
CA VAL A 487 18.75 11.95 -12.86
C VAL A 487 18.76 11.13 -11.57
N LEU A 488 17.93 10.08 -11.46
CA LEU A 488 17.67 9.45 -10.15
C LEU A 488 18.92 8.79 -9.61
N HIS A 489 19.55 7.92 -10.40
CA HIS A 489 20.74 7.20 -9.98
C HIS A 489 21.88 8.13 -9.56
N GLU A 490 22.03 9.35 -10.13
CA GLU A 490 23.02 10.35 -9.69
C GLU A 490 22.90 10.73 -8.21
N LYS A 491 21.70 10.65 -7.63
CA LYS A 491 21.47 10.86 -6.20
C LYS A 491 21.32 9.56 -5.43
N THR A 492 20.50 8.63 -5.93
CA THR A 492 20.21 7.38 -5.22
C THR A 492 20.02 6.21 -6.17
N TYR A 493 20.60 5.07 -5.84
CA TYR A 493 20.38 3.84 -6.60
C TYR A 493 20.34 2.61 -5.69
N VAL A 494 19.68 1.55 -6.16
CA VAL A 494 19.54 0.27 -5.47
C VAL A 494 20.26 -0.82 -6.25
N THR A 495 20.99 -1.66 -5.54
CA THR A 495 21.69 -2.84 -6.06
C THR A 495 21.21 -4.08 -5.34
N ASP A 496 20.75 -5.09 -6.08
CA ASP A 496 20.38 -6.39 -5.52
C ASP A 496 21.60 -7.31 -5.44
N HIS A 497 21.65 -8.15 -4.40
CA HIS A 497 22.65 -9.21 -4.25
C HIS A 497 22.01 -10.45 -3.62
N ALA A 498 22.76 -11.56 -3.53
CA ALA A 498 22.17 -12.87 -3.22
C ALA A 498 21.51 -12.99 -1.83
N SER A 499 21.82 -12.08 -0.90
CA SER A 499 21.33 -12.09 0.50
C SER A 499 20.48 -10.88 0.86
N GLY A 500 20.09 -10.05 -0.11
CA GLY A 500 19.42 -8.78 0.17
C GLY A 500 19.66 -7.74 -0.92
N SER A 501 19.58 -6.47 -0.53
CA SER A 501 19.84 -5.35 -1.43
C SER A 501 20.54 -4.21 -0.69
N ALA A 502 21.08 -3.25 -1.42
CA ALA A 502 21.68 -2.05 -0.84
C ALA A 502 21.15 -0.80 -1.54
N ILE A 503 20.82 0.23 -0.76
CA ILE A 503 20.48 1.56 -1.27
C ILE A 503 21.63 2.53 -1.01
N HIS A 504 22.08 3.18 -2.08
CA HIS A 504 23.23 4.07 -2.10
C HIS A 504 22.76 5.50 -2.22
N PHE A 505 23.05 6.34 -1.23
CA PHE A 505 22.89 7.78 -1.29
C PHE A 505 24.21 8.43 -1.67
N ARG A 506 24.23 9.17 -2.79
CA ARG A 506 25.45 9.74 -3.36
C ARG A 506 25.59 11.23 -3.06
N ASN A 507 26.83 11.64 -2.83
CA ASN A 507 27.27 13.03 -2.73
C ASN A 507 26.39 13.87 -1.78
N LEU A 508 26.07 13.32 -0.60
CA LEU A 508 25.30 14.03 0.40
C LEU A 508 26.12 15.16 1.02
N ASN A 509 25.43 16.24 1.38
CA ASN A 509 26.05 17.37 2.07
C ASN A 509 26.19 17.10 3.56
N TYR A 510 27.01 17.91 4.23
CA TYR A 510 27.06 17.94 5.69
C TYR A 510 25.74 18.44 6.28
N TRP A 511 25.17 17.73 7.26
CA TRP A 511 23.86 18.04 7.86
C TRP A 511 22.69 18.09 6.88
N SER A 512 22.74 17.28 5.83
CA SER A 512 21.57 17.02 5.00
C SER A 512 20.69 15.96 5.65
N VAL A 513 19.38 16.10 5.46
CA VAL A 513 18.42 15.04 5.74
C VAL A 513 18.09 14.34 4.44
N GLN A 514 18.11 13.02 4.46
CA GLN A 514 17.59 12.18 3.38
C GLN A 514 16.70 11.11 3.99
N SER A 515 15.67 10.70 3.25
CA SER A 515 14.73 9.68 3.69
C SER A 515 14.62 8.58 2.66
N MET A 516 14.37 7.37 3.13
CA MET A 516 13.94 6.24 2.32
C MET A 516 12.69 5.63 2.93
N VAL A 517 11.92 4.99 2.09
CA VAL A 517 10.69 4.30 2.48
C VAL A 517 10.72 2.89 1.91
N GLY A 518 10.02 1.97 2.55
CA GLY A 518 10.13 0.57 2.20
C GLY A 518 9.07 -0.31 2.82
N GLN A 519 9.06 -1.57 2.38
CA GLN A 519 8.33 -2.66 3.01
C GLN A 519 9.32 -3.61 3.69
N THR A 520 8.90 -4.22 4.80
CA THR A 520 9.71 -5.22 5.48
C THR A 520 8.81 -6.30 6.08
N THR A 521 9.28 -7.55 6.01
CA THR A 521 8.64 -8.70 6.67
C THR A 521 9.61 -9.32 7.66
N ILE A 522 9.18 -9.42 8.92
CA ILE A 522 9.97 -10.01 10.00
C ILE A 522 9.39 -11.37 10.31
N GLU A 523 10.11 -12.40 9.92
CA GLU A 523 9.70 -13.78 10.14
C GLU A 523 9.82 -14.18 11.61
N ASN A 524 8.85 -14.95 12.10
CA ASN A 524 8.85 -15.51 13.46
C ASN A 524 9.05 -14.44 14.56
N ALA A 525 8.52 -13.24 14.35
CA ALA A 525 8.56 -12.16 15.32
C ALA A 525 7.76 -12.50 16.60
N GLY A 526 6.75 -13.35 16.48
CA GLY A 526 5.80 -13.70 17.53
C GLY A 526 4.40 -13.14 17.25
N LYS A 527 3.51 -13.24 18.23
CA LYS A 527 2.13 -12.74 18.16
C LYS A 527 1.58 -12.43 19.55
N MET A 528 0.43 -11.77 19.61
CA MET A 528 -0.39 -11.73 20.82
C MET A 528 -1.34 -12.94 20.83
N ASP A 529 -1.44 -13.62 21.97
CA ASP A 529 -2.54 -14.56 22.24
C ASP A 529 -3.67 -13.77 22.92
N ILE A 530 -4.77 -13.59 22.21
CA ILE A 530 -5.86 -12.67 22.56
C ILE A 530 -7.09 -13.50 22.90
N GLN A 531 -7.45 -13.53 24.18
CA GLN A 531 -8.60 -14.28 24.70
C GLN A 531 -9.51 -13.28 25.40
N LEU A 532 -10.33 -12.58 24.61
CA LEU A 532 -11.25 -11.55 25.10
C LEU A 532 -12.70 -11.94 24.84
N THR A 533 -13.53 -11.71 25.84
CA THR A 533 -14.97 -11.94 25.80
C THR A 533 -15.68 -10.63 26.08
N LEU A 534 -16.58 -10.22 25.18
CA LEU A 534 -17.49 -9.11 25.40
C LEU A 534 -18.79 -9.66 25.99
N LYS A 535 -19.07 -9.32 27.25
CA LYS A 535 -20.24 -9.77 28.00
C LYS A 535 -21.04 -8.59 28.52
N ASP A 536 -22.26 -8.43 28.05
CA ASP A 536 -23.21 -7.39 28.52
C ASP A 536 -22.61 -5.96 28.58
N GLY A 537 -21.71 -5.62 27.65
CA GLY A 537 -21.02 -4.32 27.65
C GLY A 537 -19.78 -4.25 28.55
N GLU A 538 -19.25 -5.37 29.03
CA GLU A 538 -17.94 -5.46 29.68
C GLU A 538 -17.02 -6.38 28.87
N ILE A 539 -15.81 -5.91 28.54
CA ILE A 539 -14.78 -6.77 27.94
C ILE A 539 -13.89 -7.35 29.04
N GLU A 540 -13.85 -8.66 29.12
CA GLU A 540 -13.07 -9.43 30.09
C GLU A 540 -12.15 -10.43 29.40
N GLY A 541 -11.04 -10.79 30.04
CA GLY A 541 -10.16 -11.86 29.57
C GLY A 541 -8.68 -11.54 29.71
N ALA A 542 -7.86 -12.11 28.84
CA ALA A 542 -6.41 -11.98 28.90
C ALA A 542 -5.78 -11.77 27.53
N ILE A 543 -4.72 -10.95 27.52
CA ILE A 543 -3.83 -10.77 26.36
C ILE A 543 -2.43 -11.19 26.79
N THR A 544 -1.84 -12.17 26.10
CA THR A 544 -0.46 -12.61 26.35
C THR A 544 0.45 -12.20 25.19
N ASN A 545 1.53 -11.50 25.52
CA ASN A 545 2.52 -11.02 24.55
C ASN A 545 3.58 -12.10 24.29
N HIS A 546 3.56 -12.77 23.13
CA HIS A 546 4.62 -13.72 22.74
C HIS A 546 5.73 -13.08 21.88
N PHE A 547 5.79 -11.74 21.76
CA PHE A 547 6.94 -11.06 21.19
C PHE A 547 8.14 -11.08 22.15
N PRO A 548 9.38 -11.04 21.64
CA PRO A 548 10.58 -10.98 22.47
C PRO A 548 10.84 -9.58 23.07
N PHE A 549 9.90 -8.64 22.92
CA PHE A 549 10.00 -7.26 23.39
C PHE A 549 8.71 -6.80 24.09
N LYS A 550 8.84 -5.73 24.88
CA LYS A 550 7.73 -5.08 25.55
C LYS A 550 6.81 -4.37 24.54
N LEU A 551 5.50 -4.52 24.75
CA LEU A 551 4.45 -3.75 24.10
C LEU A 551 4.01 -2.61 25.02
N ASN A 552 4.05 -1.38 24.54
CA ASN A 552 3.63 -0.20 25.28
C ASN A 552 2.28 0.29 24.77
N ASP A 553 1.49 0.89 25.67
CA ASP A 553 0.17 1.48 25.39
C ASP A 553 -0.73 0.53 24.58
N VAL A 554 -0.82 -0.73 25.02
CA VAL A 554 -1.72 -1.71 24.41
C VAL A 554 -3.15 -1.22 24.53
N ALA A 555 -3.87 -1.21 23.41
CA ALA A 555 -5.25 -0.73 23.32
C ALA A 555 -6.07 -1.61 22.36
N ILE A 556 -7.38 -1.67 22.60
CA ILE A 556 -8.35 -2.19 21.61
C ILE A 556 -8.79 -1.02 20.74
N LEU A 557 -8.62 -1.16 19.43
CA LEU A 557 -9.20 -0.25 18.44
C LEU A 557 -10.45 -0.90 17.85
N SER A 558 -11.59 -0.23 17.99
CA SER A 558 -12.88 -0.73 17.53
C SER A 558 -13.77 0.43 17.06
N GLY A 559 -14.11 0.45 15.77
CA GLY A 559 -14.73 1.61 15.15
C GLY A 559 -13.86 2.86 15.36
N SER A 560 -14.46 3.96 15.79
CA SER A 560 -13.74 5.21 16.10
C SER A 560 -13.17 5.29 17.53
N LYS A 561 -13.27 4.21 18.32
CA LYS A 561 -12.89 4.20 19.75
C LYS A 561 -11.59 3.47 19.99
N GLU A 562 -10.81 4.02 20.91
CA GLU A 562 -9.57 3.47 21.43
C GLU A 562 -9.75 3.21 22.93
N ILE A 563 -9.57 1.95 23.34
CA ILE A 563 -9.73 1.51 24.72
C ILE A 563 -8.36 1.12 25.26
N GLU A 564 -7.75 2.03 26.05
CA GLU A 564 -6.44 1.82 26.66
C GLU A 564 -6.47 0.69 27.72
N LEU A 565 -5.56 -0.27 27.57
CA LEU A 565 -5.39 -1.43 28.45
C LEU A 565 -4.11 -1.34 29.30
N GLY A 566 -3.04 -0.77 28.75
CA GLY A 566 -1.75 -0.54 29.44
C GLY A 566 -0.59 -1.30 28.78
N ASP A 567 0.50 -1.52 29.53
CA ASP A 567 1.72 -2.13 28.99
C ASP A 567 1.77 -3.66 29.22
N ILE A 568 2.44 -4.39 28.32
CA ILE A 568 2.70 -5.83 28.45
C ILE A 568 4.19 -6.11 28.23
N GLU A 569 4.88 -6.60 29.27
CA GLU A 569 6.26 -7.07 29.16
C GLU A 569 6.40 -8.24 28.18
N ALA A 570 7.62 -8.50 27.70
CA ALA A 570 7.90 -9.65 26.84
C ALA A 570 7.51 -10.97 27.55
N ASN A 571 6.72 -11.83 26.90
CA ASN A 571 6.13 -13.05 27.49
C ASN A 571 5.21 -12.80 28.70
N GLY A 572 4.76 -11.56 28.90
CA GLY A 572 3.83 -11.17 29.96
C GLY A 572 2.36 -11.34 29.55
N THR A 573 1.48 -11.41 30.55
CA THR A 573 0.03 -11.45 30.35
C THR A 573 -0.63 -10.26 31.04
N LEU A 574 -1.50 -9.56 30.33
CA LEU A 574 -2.38 -8.51 30.84
C LEU A 574 -3.78 -9.06 31.04
N GLN A 575 -4.33 -8.85 32.23
CA GLN A 575 -5.73 -9.17 32.54
C GLN A 575 -6.59 -7.95 32.23
N VAL A 576 -7.66 -8.17 31.47
CA VAL A 576 -8.57 -7.13 30.97
C VAL A 576 -9.93 -7.29 31.67
N SER A 577 -10.44 -6.18 32.19
CA SER A 577 -11.83 -5.99 32.64
C SER A 577 -12.14 -4.50 32.47
N LYS A 578 -12.96 -4.17 31.47
CA LYS A 578 -13.30 -2.80 31.09
C LYS A 578 -14.75 -2.72 30.63
N GLU A 579 -15.49 -1.77 31.19
CA GLU A 579 -16.84 -1.44 30.71
C GLU A 579 -16.75 -0.69 29.38
N ILE A 580 -17.46 -1.17 28.36
CA ILE A 580 -17.60 -0.57 27.03
C ILE A 580 -19.08 -0.31 26.73
N LYS A 581 -19.39 0.86 26.19
CA LYS A 581 -20.79 1.25 25.90
C LYS A 581 -21.38 0.59 24.64
N ASN A 582 -20.61 -0.25 23.96
CA ASN A 582 -20.98 -0.87 22.70
C ASN A 582 -21.33 -2.35 22.94
N SER A 583 -22.38 -2.84 22.27
CA SER A 583 -22.77 -4.25 22.30
C SER A 583 -21.93 -5.13 21.38
N VAL A 584 -21.11 -4.53 20.51
CA VAL A 584 -20.29 -5.22 19.51
C VAL A 584 -18.95 -4.49 19.37
N LEU A 585 -17.91 -5.24 19.03
CA LEU A 585 -16.64 -4.68 18.55
C LEU A 585 -16.60 -4.71 17.03
N LEU A 586 -15.88 -3.77 16.43
CA LEU A 586 -15.94 -3.51 14.99
C LEU A 586 -14.55 -3.30 14.43
N SER A 587 -14.42 -3.43 13.12
CA SER A 587 -13.23 -2.98 12.41
C SER A 587 -12.88 -1.53 12.78
N PRO A 588 -11.59 -1.21 13.03
CA PRO A 588 -11.17 0.15 13.32
C PRO A 588 -11.47 1.10 12.15
N ALA A 589 -12.05 2.24 12.48
CA ALA A 589 -12.38 3.31 11.54
C ALA A 589 -11.27 4.38 11.54
N ILE A 590 -10.96 4.92 10.37
CA ILE A 590 -9.94 5.97 10.22
C ILE A 590 -10.61 7.33 10.47
N SER A 591 -10.81 7.68 11.74
CA SER A 591 -11.45 8.95 12.07
C SER A 591 -10.49 10.14 11.94
N ASN A 592 -10.89 11.11 11.11
CA ASN A 592 -10.47 12.52 11.09
C ASN A 592 -8.95 12.80 11.02
N TYR A 593 -8.48 13.08 9.81
CA TYR A 593 -7.13 13.54 9.50
C TYR A 593 -6.87 14.98 9.97
N ALA A 594 -6.71 15.20 11.27
CA ALA A 594 -6.17 16.46 11.74
C ALA A 594 -4.72 16.56 11.24
N TYR A 595 -4.40 17.58 10.45
CA TYR A 595 -3.01 17.92 10.10
C TYR A 595 -2.30 18.44 11.37
N THR A 596 -1.92 17.52 12.24
CA THR A 596 -1.21 17.82 13.48
C THR A 596 0.29 17.86 13.17
N GLN A 597 0.85 19.07 13.16
CA GLN A 597 2.30 19.27 13.04
C GLN A 597 2.90 19.52 14.42
N PRO A 598 4.03 18.87 14.77
CA PRO A 598 4.64 19.02 16.08
C PRO A 598 5.09 20.48 16.27
N GLN A 599 4.67 21.09 17.38
CA GLN A 599 5.02 22.49 17.71
C GLN A 599 6.27 22.58 18.56
N SER A 600 6.62 21.49 19.25
CA SER A 600 7.79 21.38 20.11
C SER A 600 8.41 19.99 20.03
N LYS A 601 9.64 19.85 20.52
CA LYS A 601 10.32 18.54 20.61
C LYS A 601 9.55 17.49 21.41
N LYS A 602 8.70 17.91 22.38
CA LYS A 602 7.90 16.98 23.18
C LYS A 602 6.75 16.37 22.38
N ASP A 603 6.32 17.04 21.32
CA ASP A 603 5.19 16.61 20.49
C ASP A 603 5.63 15.65 19.39
N LEU A 604 6.95 15.53 19.13
CA LEU A 604 7.48 14.74 18.03
C LEU A 604 7.11 13.24 18.14
N MET A 605 7.34 12.63 19.31
CA MET A 605 7.04 11.21 19.51
C MET A 605 5.53 10.92 19.50
N PRO A 606 4.66 11.70 20.19
CA PRO A 606 3.21 11.57 20.06
C PRO A 606 2.71 11.69 18.61
N VAL A 607 3.19 12.66 17.83
CA VAL A 607 2.78 12.82 16.43
C VAL A 607 3.30 11.68 15.56
N ARG A 608 4.54 11.19 15.78
CA ARG A 608 5.05 9.99 15.09
C ARG A 608 4.17 8.78 15.36
N LEU A 609 3.80 8.52 16.62
CA LEU A 609 2.89 7.44 17.00
C LEU A 609 1.51 7.59 16.34
N GLU A 610 0.96 8.80 16.33
CA GLU A 610 -0.33 9.08 15.68
C GLU A 610 -0.30 8.72 14.19
N LYS A 611 0.75 9.14 13.47
CA LYS A 611 0.94 8.82 12.05
C LYS A 611 1.11 7.32 11.81
N LEU A 612 1.93 6.65 12.62
CA LEU A 612 2.11 5.20 12.52
C LEU A 612 0.83 4.42 12.81
N LYS A 613 0.00 4.88 13.77
CA LYS A 613 -1.30 4.27 14.07
C LYS A 613 -2.22 4.29 12.86
N TYR A 614 -2.33 5.42 12.17
CA TYR A 614 -3.15 5.50 10.95
C TYR A 614 -2.64 4.54 9.86
N GLY A 615 -1.33 4.48 9.65
CA GLY A 615 -0.74 3.53 8.70
C GLY A 615 -1.04 2.08 9.06
N ALA A 616 -0.96 1.74 10.35
CA ALA A 616 -1.24 0.38 10.84
C ALA A 616 -2.71 -0.01 10.67
N ILE A 617 -3.67 0.87 11.01
CA ILE A 617 -5.11 0.64 10.79
C ILE A 617 -5.39 0.38 9.31
N GLY A 618 -4.72 1.11 8.42
CA GLY A 618 -4.83 0.91 6.98
C GLY A 618 -4.41 -0.50 6.51
N LEU A 619 -3.58 -1.23 7.27
CA LEU A 619 -3.19 -2.61 6.94
C LEU A 619 -4.21 -3.66 7.37
N SER A 620 -5.09 -3.36 8.34
CA SER A 620 -6.04 -4.33 8.92
C SER A 620 -7.49 -4.08 8.52
N GLN A 621 -7.77 -3.04 7.72
CA GLN A 621 -9.13 -2.61 7.41
C GLN A 621 -9.97 -3.70 6.71
N ASP A 622 -9.33 -4.47 5.83
CA ASP A 622 -10.00 -5.51 5.03
C ASP A 622 -10.38 -6.76 5.85
N GLU A 623 -9.83 -6.93 7.05
CA GLU A 623 -10.11 -8.10 7.91
C GLU A 623 -11.46 -8.01 8.61
N LYS A 624 -12.14 -6.85 8.53
CA LYS A 624 -13.46 -6.59 9.14
C LYS A 624 -13.59 -6.91 10.64
N ALA A 625 -12.47 -7.03 11.34
CA ALA A 625 -12.39 -7.41 12.75
C ALA A 625 -11.77 -6.28 13.61
N PRO A 626 -12.09 -6.20 14.91
CA PRO A 626 -11.40 -5.29 15.81
C PRO A 626 -9.92 -5.68 15.96
N VAL A 627 -9.08 -4.71 16.33
CA VAL A 627 -7.64 -4.93 16.45
C VAL A 627 -7.10 -4.57 17.83
N ILE A 628 -6.12 -5.34 18.28
CA ILE A 628 -5.22 -4.91 19.35
C ILE A 628 -4.07 -4.14 18.72
N ALA A 629 -3.82 -2.95 19.25
CA ALA A 629 -2.75 -2.07 18.82
C ALA A 629 -1.76 -1.82 19.97
N ALA A 630 -0.47 -1.71 19.64
CA ALA A 630 0.59 -1.39 20.59
C ALA A 630 1.81 -0.80 19.88
N TRP A 631 2.75 -0.23 20.64
CA TRP A 631 4.02 0.22 20.07
C TRP A 631 5.26 -0.22 20.86
N THR A 632 6.41 -0.26 20.18
CA THR A 632 7.71 -0.60 20.77
C THR A 632 8.83 0.31 20.25
N ASP A 633 9.88 0.48 21.05
CA ASP A 633 11.08 1.27 20.74
C ASP A 633 12.24 0.39 20.22
N LYS A 634 11.92 -0.74 19.60
CA LYS A 634 12.88 -1.65 18.98
C LYS A 634 13.06 -1.32 17.50
N ALA A 635 14.31 -1.32 17.06
CA ALA A 635 14.65 -1.29 15.64
C ALA A 635 14.38 -2.68 15.07
N LEU A 636 13.25 -2.82 14.38
CA LEU A 636 12.74 -4.08 13.87
C LEU A 636 12.97 -4.24 12.37
N VAL A 637 13.15 -3.14 11.64
CA VAL A 637 13.36 -3.13 10.19
C VAL A 637 14.71 -3.78 9.86
N GLY A 638 14.73 -4.66 8.87
CA GLY A 638 15.93 -5.32 8.35
C GLY A 638 16.82 -4.40 7.51
N ILE A 639 17.19 -3.23 8.04
CA ILE A 639 18.05 -2.25 7.38
C ILE A 639 19.16 -1.75 8.32
N GLU A 640 20.37 -1.67 7.81
CA GLU A 640 21.54 -1.22 8.55
C GLU A 640 22.40 -0.25 7.71
N LEU A 641 22.85 0.85 8.33
CA LEU A 641 23.81 1.76 7.72
C LEU A 641 25.22 1.15 7.73
N ASP A 642 25.94 1.19 6.61
CA ASP A 642 27.39 0.95 6.56
C ASP A 642 28.14 2.08 7.27
N GLY A 643 28.25 1.97 8.59
CA GLY A 643 28.83 2.97 9.47
C GLY A 643 28.21 2.95 10.87
N SER A 644 28.33 4.07 11.58
CA SER A 644 27.74 4.24 12.91
C SER A 644 26.70 5.35 12.91
N ALA A 645 25.52 5.06 13.44
CA ALA A 645 24.47 6.03 13.66
C ALA A 645 23.77 5.84 15.00
N GLU A 646 23.26 6.94 15.56
CA GLU A 646 22.29 6.90 16.66
C GLU A 646 20.90 6.65 16.06
N VAL A 647 20.30 5.50 16.36
CA VAL A 647 18.97 5.14 15.84
C VAL A 647 17.91 5.46 16.87
N SER A 648 16.85 6.18 16.46
CA SER A 648 15.61 6.41 17.21
C SER A 648 14.47 5.64 16.54
N PRO A 649 14.35 4.33 16.84
CA PRO A 649 13.34 3.48 16.26
C PRO A 649 11.98 3.64 16.96
N LEU A 650 10.93 3.43 16.19
CA LEU A 650 9.55 3.39 16.66
C LEU A 650 8.77 2.45 15.75
N ALA A 651 8.16 1.42 16.33
CA ALA A 651 7.34 0.46 15.62
C ALA A 651 5.93 0.41 16.22
N TYR A 652 4.90 0.53 15.38
CA TYR A 652 3.50 0.37 15.76
C TYR A 652 2.96 -0.95 15.20
N ILE A 653 2.29 -1.76 16.01
CA ILE A 653 1.88 -3.12 15.66
C ILE A 653 0.39 -3.24 15.87
N VAL A 654 -0.32 -3.80 14.88
CA VAL A 654 -1.73 -4.19 14.98
C VAL A 654 -1.91 -5.68 14.74
N GLN A 655 -2.87 -6.28 15.45
CA GLN A 655 -3.30 -7.65 15.25
C GLN A 655 -4.82 -7.74 15.40
N SER A 656 -5.49 -8.23 14.39
CA SER A 656 -6.93 -8.51 14.46
C SER A 656 -7.22 -9.70 15.35
N PHE A 657 -8.42 -9.71 15.93
CA PHE A 657 -8.90 -10.81 16.75
C PHE A 657 -10.41 -10.95 16.66
N ASP A 658 -10.90 -12.18 16.80
CA ASP A 658 -12.32 -12.48 16.86
C ASP A 658 -12.76 -12.51 18.33
N PRO A 659 -13.50 -11.50 18.82
CA PRO A 659 -13.98 -11.51 20.21
C PRO A 659 -15.07 -12.57 20.39
N THR A 660 -15.07 -13.25 21.53
CA THR A 660 -16.25 -14.03 21.94
C THR A 660 -17.33 -13.06 22.42
N ILE A 661 -18.49 -13.06 21.79
CA ILE A 661 -19.60 -12.17 22.16
C ILE A 661 -20.66 -12.96 22.94
N GLU A 662 -20.84 -12.59 24.21
CA GLU A 662 -21.92 -13.08 25.09
C GLU A 662 -22.93 -11.95 25.33
N LEU A 663 -23.87 -11.76 24.40
CA LEU A 663 -24.95 -10.79 24.57
C LEU A 663 -26.15 -11.46 25.23
N THR A 664 -26.61 -10.94 26.37
CA THR A 664 -27.88 -11.35 26.96
C THR A 664 -28.85 -10.18 27.07
N GLY A 665 -30.07 -10.35 26.53
CA GLY A 665 -31.13 -9.35 26.63
C GLY A 665 -31.19 -8.35 25.47
N GLU A 666 -31.70 -7.14 25.76
CA GLU A 666 -31.93 -6.08 24.77
C GLU A 666 -30.62 -5.37 24.39
N PHE A 667 -30.40 -5.17 23.09
CA PHE A 667 -29.28 -4.39 22.57
C PHE A 667 -29.73 -3.41 21.47
N THR A 668 -28.88 -2.42 21.19
CA THR A 668 -29.12 -1.42 20.14
C THR A 668 -27.87 -1.24 19.30
N LEU A 669 -28.02 -1.43 17.99
CA LEU A 669 -27.05 -1.11 16.96
C LEU A 669 -27.35 0.29 16.43
N ASN A 670 -26.32 1.10 16.24
CA ASN A 670 -26.40 2.43 15.65
C ASN A 670 -25.43 2.55 14.46
N HIS A 671 -25.34 3.74 13.85
CA HIS A 671 -24.41 3.96 12.74
C HIS A 671 -22.93 3.66 13.08
N GLU A 672 -22.49 3.80 14.35
CA GLU A 672 -21.13 3.42 14.72
C GLU A 672 -20.92 1.92 14.60
N THR A 673 -21.96 1.08 14.75
CA THR A 673 -21.91 -0.40 14.78
C THR A 673 -22.43 -1.09 13.52
N LEU A 674 -23.03 -0.34 12.60
CA LEU A 674 -23.62 -0.88 11.38
C LEU A 674 -22.67 -0.63 10.22
N GLU A 675 -22.32 -1.67 9.47
CA GLU A 675 -21.56 -1.53 8.23
C GLU A 675 -22.48 -0.86 7.19
N SER A 676 -21.98 0.16 6.48
CA SER A 676 -22.78 0.87 5.48
C SER A 676 -22.00 1.16 4.21
N SER A 677 -22.64 0.93 3.05
CA SER A 677 -22.18 1.36 1.73
C SER A 677 -23.12 2.40 1.16
N LEU A 678 -22.56 3.44 0.54
CA LEU A 678 -23.30 4.43 -0.22
C LEU A 678 -22.85 4.40 -1.69
N ASP A 679 -23.80 4.23 -2.61
CA ASP A 679 -23.51 4.09 -4.03
C ASP A 679 -24.41 5.00 -4.89
N PRO A 680 -23.89 5.70 -5.91
CA PRO A 680 -24.72 6.53 -6.79
C PRO A 680 -25.53 5.62 -7.72
N THR A 681 -26.85 5.84 -7.79
CA THR A 681 -27.73 5.00 -8.63
C THR A 681 -27.42 5.12 -10.13
N SER A 682 -26.85 6.25 -10.57
CA SER A 682 -26.50 6.52 -11.98
C SER A 682 -25.00 6.40 -12.31
N GLY A 683 -24.16 5.89 -11.41
CA GLY A 683 -22.74 5.61 -11.68
C GLY A 683 -21.85 6.83 -11.98
N SER A 684 -22.35 8.06 -11.79
CA SER A 684 -21.63 9.29 -12.15
C SER A 684 -21.78 10.45 -11.15
N GLY A 685 -22.36 10.22 -9.97
CA GLY A 685 -22.47 11.24 -8.93
C GLY A 685 -21.22 11.27 -8.06
N TYR A 686 -20.61 12.43 -7.87
CA TYR A 686 -19.50 12.59 -6.93
C TYR A 686 -20.01 12.46 -5.48
N MET A 687 -19.26 11.74 -4.66
CA MET A 687 -19.52 11.58 -3.25
C MET A 687 -18.20 11.53 -2.48
N GLU A 688 -18.18 12.10 -1.28
CA GLU A 688 -17.00 12.10 -0.42
C GLU A 688 -17.44 12.13 1.04
N LEU A 689 -16.94 11.18 1.84
CA LEU A 689 -17.11 11.22 3.28
C LEU A 689 -16.19 12.30 3.86
N ILE A 690 -16.78 13.35 4.41
CA ILE A 690 -16.05 14.51 4.96
C ILE A 690 -15.73 14.31 6.44
N ASN A 691 -16.64 13.68 7.18
CA ASN A 691 -16.45 13.39 8.60
C ASN A 691 -17.19 12.11 9.00
N GLU A 692 -16.42 11.05 9.24
CA GLU A 692 -16.93 9.74 9.66
C GLU A 692 -17.65 9.78 11.01
N ALA A 693 -17.06 10.43 12.02
CA ALA A 693 -17.66 10.52 13.36
C ALA A 693 -19.00 11.26 13.38
N ALA A 694 -19.23 12.17 12.44
CA ALA A 694 -20.49 12.90 12.27
C ALA A 694 -21.40 12.32 11.18
N ASN A 695 -20.97 11.26 10.48
CA ASN A 695 -21.55 10.70 9.27
C ASN A 695 -21.95 11.79 8.25
N GLU A 696 -21.00 12.68 7.95
CA GLU A 696 -21.19 13.85 7.11
C GLU A 696 -20.51 13.66 5.75
N TRP A 697 -21.30 13.80 4.68
CA TRP A 697 -20.90 13.51 3.32
C TRP A 697 -21.10 14.71 2.41
N TYR A 698 -20.16 14.94 1.50
CA TYR A 698 -20.42 15.72 0.30
C TYR A 698 -21.07 14.81 -0.74
N LEU A 699 -22.21 15.23 -1.29
CA LEU A 699 -22.94 14.49 -2.32
C LEU A 699 -23.37 15.43 -3.44
N ASP A 700 -23.11 15.05 -4.68
CA ASP A 700 -23.73 15.69 -5.84
C ASP A 700 -25.26 15.53 -5.81
N ASN A 701 -25.96 16.40 -6.53
CA ASN A 701 -27.40 16.25 -6.75
C ASN A 701 -27.68 14.92 -7.47
N GLY A 702 -28.51 14.07 -6.89
CA GLY A 702 -28.77 12.74 -7.45
C GLY A 702 -29.50 11.79 -6.49
N GLU A 703 -29.64 10.55 -6.95
CA GLU A 703 -30.12 9.41 -6.16
C GLU A 703 -28.96 8.49 -5.82
N TYR A 704 -28.98 7.99 -4.59
CA TYR A 704 -27.98 7.11 -4.02
C TYR A 704 -28.67 5.94 -3.33
N ASP A 705 -28.11 4.74 -3.47
CA ASP A 705 -28.49 3.57 -2.69
C ASP A 705 -27.60 3.52 -1.43
N LEU A 706 -28.23 3.62 -0.26
CA LEU A 706 -27.58 3.41 1.04
C LEU A 706 -27.93 2.00 1.51
N SER A 707 -26.93 1.12 1.55
CA SER A 707 -27.07 -0.24 2.04
C SER A 707 -26.42 -0.33 3.41
N VAL A 708 -27.10 -0.95 4.36
CA VAL A 708 -26.64 -1.07 5.75
C VAL A 708 -26.80 -2.52 6.20
N TRP A 709 -25.78 -3.07 6.83
CA TRP A 709 -25.77 -4.45 7.31
C TRP A 709 -25.65 -4.47 8.82
N VAL A 710 -26.46 -5.33 9.44
CA VAL A 710 -26.23 -5.74 10.83
C VAL A 710 -25.06 -6.73 10.86
N PRO A 711 -24.27 -6.76 11.96
CA PRO A 711 -23.18 -7.71 12.10
C PRO A 711 -23.64 -9.17 11.92
N ASP A 712 -22.86 -9.94 11.17
CA ASP A 712 -23.20 -11.32 10.81
C ASP A 712 -23.37 -12.22 12.04
N GLU A 713 -22.61 -11.95 13.11
CA GLU A 713 -22.66 -12.68 14.38
C GLU A 713 -24.03 -12.58 15.07
N LEU A 714 -24.84 -11.58 14.71
CA LEU A 714 -26.15 -11.33 15.29
C LEU A 714 -27.30 -11.90 14.44
N LEU A 715 -27.03 -12.48 13.26
CA LEU A 715 -28.08 -12.91 12.34
C LEU A 715 -28.83 -14.17 12.79
N GLU A 716 -28.11 -15.16 13.35
CA GLU A 716 -28.70 -16.46 13.68
C GLU A 716 -29.52 -16.43 14.99
N ASP A 717 -29.03 -15.69 16.00
CA ASP A 717 -29.57 -15.75 17.37
C ASP A 717 -30.24 -14.45 17.84
N THR A 718 -30.65 -13.55 16.94
CA THR A 718 -31.32 -12.29 17.33
C THR A 718 -32.80 -12.23 16.91
N ALA A 719 -33.66 -11.84 17.84
CA ALA A 719 -34.99 -11.35 17.53
C ALA A 719 -34.98 -9.81 17.38
N TRP A 720 -35.03 -9.32 16.14
CA TRP A 720 -35.13 -7.87 15.87
C TRP A 720 -36.47 -7.32 16.40
N THR A 721 -36.41 -6.20 17.12
CA THR A 721 -37.56 -5.59 17.80
C THR A 721 -37.94 -4.22 17.24
N GLU A 722 -36.97 -3.46 16.73
CA GLU A 722 -37.22 -2.12 16.19
C GLU A 722 -36.18 -1.71 15.12
N VAL A 723 -36.62 -1.01 14.09
CA VAL A 723 -35.76 -0.22 13.19
C VAL A 723 -36.22 1.23 13.25
N SER A 724 -35.33 2.12 13.63
CA SER A 724 -35.58 3.56 13.76
C SER A 724 -34.69 4.34 12.80
N LEU A 725 -35.30 5.20 11.99
CA LEU A 725 -34.64 6.08 11.03
C LEU A 725 -34.86 7.54 11.43
N SER A 726 -33.81 8.35 11.39
CA SER A 726 -33.89 9.80 11.62
C SER A 726 -33.13 10.58 10.56
N ASN A 727 -33.84 11.38 9.78
CA ASN A 727 -33.29 12.27 8.78
C ASN A 727 -33.25 13.72 9.30
N ARG A 728 -32.15 14.08 9.97
CA ARG A 728 -31.92 15.46 10.46
C ARG A 728 -31.63 16.46 9.33
N ALA A 729 -31.38 15.98 8.12
CA ALA A 729 -31.13 16.78 6.92
C ALA A 729 -32.33 16.76 5.96
N ALA A 730 -33.57 16.61 6.45
CA ALA A 730 -34.79 16.50 5.63
C ALA A 730 -35.05 17.66 4.65
N ASN A 731 -34.43 18.83 4.86
CA ASN A 731 -34.47 19.93 3.89
C ASN A 731 -33.66 19.65 2.62
N PHE A 732 -32.68 18.74 2.72
CA PHE A 732 -31.68 18.45 1.69
C PHE A 732 -31.74 17.01 1.19
N LEU A 733 -32.22 16.08 2.02
CA LEU A 733 -32.29 14.65 1.73
C LEU A 733 -33.73 14.15 1.81
N GLU A 734 -34.20 13.48 0.76
CA GLU A 734 -35.34 12.55 0.87
C GLU A 734 -34.82 11.14 1.12
N VAL A 735 -35.53 10.36 1.93
CA VAL A 735 -35.14 9.01 2.31
C VAL A 735 -36.32 8.07 2.10
N ALA A 736 -36.07 6.94 1.45
CA ALA A 736 -37.04 5.86 1.33
C ALA A 736 -36.41 4.53 1.75
N ILE A 737 -37.13 3.69 2.47
CA ILE A 737 -36.67 2.34 2.87
C ILE A 737 -37.19 1.28 1.89
N TRP A 738 -36.37 0.29 1.57
CA TRP A 738 -36.75 -0.83 0.71
C TRP A 738 -37.56 -1.87 1.47
N ASN A 739 -38.69 -2.28 0.90
CA ASN A 739 -39.47 -3.40 1.40
C ASN A 739 -39.20 -4.64 0.54
N TRP A 740 -38.51 -5.62 1.13
CA TRP A 740 -38.15 -6.90 0.50
C TRP A 740 -39.35 -7.76 0.12
N SER A 741 -40.47 -7.62 0.83
CA SER A 741 -41.69 -8.40 0.56
C SER A 741 -42.47 -7.85 -0.64
N THR A 742 -42.48 -6.54 -0.84
CA THR A 742 -43.18 -5.89 -1.95
C THR A 742 -42.28 -5.54 -3.13
N SER A 743 -40.96 -5.62 -2.94
CA SER A 743 -39.95 -5.19 -3.91
C SER A 743 -40.15 -3.73 -4.35
N ALA A 744 -40.42 -2.85 -3.39
CA ALA A 744 -40.65 -1.42 -3.62
C ALA A 744 -40.08 -0.55 -2.49
N TYR A 745 -39.75 0.71 -2.81
CA TYR A 745 -39.36 1.72 -1.82
C TYR A 745 -40.58 2.37 -1.17
N GLU A 746 -40.52 2.55 0.15
CA GLU A 746 -41.48 3.28 0.98
C GLU A 746 -40.86 4.61 1.42
N GLU A 747 -41.41 5.73 0.93
CA GLU A 747 -40.92 7.08 1.24
C GLU A 747 -41.18 7.45 2.71
N MET A 748 -40.16 7.99 3.39
CA MET A 748 -40.33 8.57 4.71
C MET A 748 -41.10 9.89 4.61
N GLN A 749 -42.30 9.93 5.18
CA GLN A 749 -43.16 11.12 5.19
C GLN A 749 -42.69 12.19 6.20
N GLU A 750 -42.05 11.75 7.29
CA GLU A 750 -41.56 12.61 8.38
C GLU A 750 -40.03 12.53 8.49
N SER A 751 -39.43 13.45 9.25
CA SER A 751 -37.99 13.45 9.53
C SER A 751 -37.53 12.31 10.44
N SER A 752 -38.45 11.50 10.95
CA SER A 752 -38.18 10.25 11.67
C SER A 752 -39.25 9.21 11.38
N ALA A 753 -38.86 7.94 11.31
CA ALA A 753 -39.77 6.80 11.19
C ALA A 753 -39.29 5.66 12.08
N THR A 754 -40.23 4.97 12.73
CA THR A 754 -39.95 3.79 13.56
C THR A 754 -40.82 2.63 13.08
N TYR A 755 -40.18 1.50 12.83
CA TYR A 755 -40.79 0.25 12.41
C TYR A 755 -40.60 -0.77 13.52
N SER A 756 -41.68 -1.34 14.04
CA SER A 756 -41.66 -2.35 15.11
C SER A 756 -42.49 -3.60 14.77
N GLU A 757 -43.21 -3.59 13.65
CA GLU A 757 -44.01 -4.71 13.17
C GLU A 757 -43.46 -5.23 11.85
N ASN A 758 -43.51 -6.55 11.65
CA ASN A 758 -43.09 -7.23 10.42
C ASN A 758 -41.67 -6.88 9.92
N LEU A 759 -40.70 -6.70 10.83
CA LEU A 759 -39.34 -6.27 10.51
C LEU A 759 -38.61 -7.10 9.44
N LYS A 760 -39.00 -8.37 9.26
CA LYS A 760 -38.51 -9.24 8.16
C LYS A 760 -38.78 -8.70 6.75
N GLN A 761 -39.65 -7.69 6.62
CA GLN A 761 -39.88 -7.02 5.34
C GLN A 761 -38.85 -5.92 5.05
N TYR A 762 -38.10 -5.45 6.04
CA TYR A 762 -37.11 -4.38 5.90
C TYR A 762 -35.66 -4.85 6.13
N ILE A 763 -35.46 -5.87 6.96
CA ILE A 763 -34.17 -6.54 7.17
C ILE A 763 -34.16 -7.83 6.33
N SER A 764 -33.22 -7.97 5.41
CA SER A 764 -33.07 -9.16 4.58
C SER A 764 -32.63 -10.38 5.42
N PRO A 765 -32.77 -11.62 4.92
CA PRO A 765 -32.21 -12.81 5.56
C PRO A 765 -30.70 -12.71 5.83
N GLU A 766 -29.99 -11.95 4.99
CA GLU A 766 -28.56 -11.65 5.08
C GLU A 766 -28.27 -10.37 5.88
N GLY A 767 -29.24 -9.88 6.67
CA GLY A 767 -29.02 -8.73 7.54
C GLY A 767 -29.10 -7.35 6.90
N GLN A 768 -29.45 -7.26 5.61
CA GLN A 768 -29.36 -6.01 4.87
C GLN A 768 -30.62 -5.15 5.02
N LEU A 769 -30.42 -3.89 5.40
CA LEU A 769 -31.36 -2.79 5.24
C LEU A 769 -30.95 -1.95 4.04
N LYS A 770 -31.87 -1.80 3.07
CA LYS A 770 -31.62 -0.98 1.88
C LYS A 770 -32.47 0.30 1.94
N MET A 771 -31.85 1.44 1.65
CA MET A 771 -32.52 2.74 1.54
C MET A 771 -32.12 3.44 0.24
N ARG A 772 -32.99 4.33 -0.23
CA ARG A 772 -32.70 5.28 -1.29
C ARG A 772 -32.64 6.68 -0.70
N ILE A 773 -31.57 7.39 -1.01
CA ILE A 773 -31.32 8.77 -0.61
C ILE A 773 -31.39 9.64 -1.86
N ARG A 774 -32.23 10.68 -1.86
CA ARG A 774 -32.26 11.69 -2.93
C ARG A 774 -31.80 13.03 -2.41
N LYS A 775 -30.65 13.50 -2.90
CA LYS A 775 -30.12 14.84 -2.59
C LYS A 775 -30.84 15.89 -3.43
N LYS A 776 -31.42 16.88 -2.75
CA LYS A 776 -32.03 18.06 -3.36
C LYS A 776 -31.06 19.24 -3.42
N ASP A 777 -31.28 20.05 -4.45
CA ASP A 777 -30.48 21.18 -4.92
C ASP A 777 -29.95 22.08 -3.80
N ASP A 778 -28.64 22.03 -3.54
CA ASP A 778 -27.88 22.99 -2.74
C ASP A 778 -26.42 23.05 -3.21
N MET A 779 -25.79 24.23 -3.10
CA MET A 779 -24.41 24.47 -3.52
C MET A 779 -23.42 23.88 -2.51
N GLY A 780 -23.04 22.62 -2.70
CA GLY A 780 -21.79 22.05 -2.19
C GLY A 780 -21.62 22.00 -0.66
N THR A 781 -22.73 22.05 0.10
CA THR A 781 -22.66 21.90 1.57
C THR A 781 -22.68 20.42 1.93
N PRO A 782 -21.75 19.94 2.79
CA PRO A 782 -21.82 18.59 3.33
C PRO A 782 -23.14 18.36 4.07
N VAL A 783 -23.69 17.16 3.94
CA VAL A 783 -24.95 16.75 4.55
C VAL A 783 -24.71 15.58 5.49
N LYS A 784 -25.41 15.60 6.64
CA LYS A 784 -25.42 14.47 7.55
C LYS A 784 -26.38 13.41 7.04
N MET A 785 -25.87 12.19 6.89
CA MET A 785 -26.68 11.05 6.46
C MET A 785 -27.71 10.68 7.53
N PRO A 786 -28.79 9.98 7.15
CA PRO A 786 -29.81 9.55 8.11
C PRO A 786 -29.20 8.67 9.20
N ASN A 787 -29.59 8.92 10.46
CA ASN A 787 -29.24 8.03 11.56
C ASN A 787 -30.13 6.80 11.53
N ILE A 788 -29.53 5.63 11.74
CA ILE A 788 -30.19 4.34 11.70
C ILE A 788 -29.89 3.64 13.02
N GLU A 789 -30.95 3.19 13.68
CA GLU A 789 -30.87 2.40 14.89
C GLU A 789 -31.64 1.10 14.70
N VAL A 790 -31.01 -0.03 15.00
CA VAL A 790 -31.63 -1.36 14.94
C VAL A 790 -31.58 -1.95 16.34
N LYS A 791 -32.73 -2.31 16.91
CA LYS A 791 -32.82 -2.95 18.22
C LYS A 791 -33.13 -4.42 18.06
N GLY A 792 -32.53 -5.22 18.93
CA GLY A 792 -32.71 -6.66 18.98
C GLY A 792 -32.73 -7.17 20.40
N VAL A 793 -33.19 -8.41 20.55
CA VAL A 793 -33.01 -9.22 21.76
C VAL A 793 -32.19 -10.43 21.36
N ALA A 794 -31.02 -10.57 21.99
CA ALA A 794 -30.17 -11.74 21.79
C ALA A 794 -30.83 -12.97 22.45
N GLY A 795 -30.82 -14.09 21.74
CA GLY A 795 -31.25 -15.40 22.21
C GLY A 795 -30.33 -15.92 23.32
N PRO A 796 -30.85 -16.79 24.21
CA PRO A 796 -30.08 -17.38 25.30
C PRO A 796 -29.07 -18.43 24.88
#